data_AF-A0A5N6SQ60-F1
#
_entry.id   AF-A0A5N6SQ60-F1
#
_cell.length_a   1.000
_cell.length_b   1.000
_cell.length_c   1.000
_cell.angle_alpha   90.00
_cell.angle_beta   90.00
_cell.angle_gamma   90.00
#
_symmetry.space_group_name_H-M   'P 1'
#
loop_
_entity.id
_entity.type
_entity.pdbx_description
1 polymer ?
#
loop_
_entity_poly.entity_id
_entity_poly.type
_entity_poly.pdbx_seq_one_letter_code
_entity_poly.pdbx_strand_id
1 'polypeptide(L)'
;MSTNDAVFYRRNKQIQDAIDGQNLKQALQLIDKRMKKGEDTKFLKAWKAHILYRHVDETHRQRGIAETLDLCKAEPPATDLDTLDILYQTLKRMGDQAETMRTLWERASKAKPQDLDLQMRWFTYAFEGDDWKSAQKAAMTLQNNFPKTRKYYLWAIFLSHLVATDQASSETDRKLFGTLAYRMVSKAADSVPSDPKELLSPPRAIQGPEELLLLVKIFESQGRHDEIVKILDSENLGLSSRVIQNDWSFIGVKLSSLEKAEMWTQGLSYAKELLAIPSNEAEKKALQERDDWAVWKLLVISTRNINTQEATTETLKFIDNFLDAVPKSRNAQLARLDLIHSGVVAGTLKTEDLVSTCQKYFDSNKNKLYCFSDLQLYLTALDKEAVSKFVEYASKCREENVNNDPFKGVTTINALKLEYCFILSSNAANVSKSQVEDFISRCLHIYREADRPERSSAPSTIESQPSDDLCLLAAMSLIRFSGTWISGSQDQIPDTILIRAAAILERLLFDSPHNYQALLLLVRIYLRLGAGSLALKAFSKLSVKQMQFETVAHNLFTRLATIHPHSAPPIEGAEYKDFDPQSAFVQALNFYRTAEVTTVRHRSNGLDLGSYVNIEGTIELQRRLKYSVCRRMWALDVRRMQRLAGGDPMGRYDEVARDSSPLTDQRVFDAFMNCEPTNQPTFEERMRLGPLPREQWVTSARVTDQLFSTLKGMALQKPVSVEPNPPSLEDIVGSEATTEMTSSEIESVKINLSLLKVVSFLNGSKSVASEEVDSCLTQVEEWLRSKTKDLDLNGQKISLLVSKSAVSLQRHESSAPTWRSFHDLYLIVESLKALSLITSIASKKTSKAAKLPKDRIQRLAESTRQVYESIRANARALKSAISEPGVLGSLIDLVVGGSGDGEDGTQLRAELDTTFDMAALEMFCGELMESWEEGLDGLLRVSL
;
A
#
# COMPACT_ATOMS: atom_id res chain seq x y z
N MET A 1 24.42 -18.48 45.63
CA MET A 1 24.16 -19.62 44.74
C MET A 1 24.70 -20.86 45.43
N SER A 2 23.86 -21.84 45.71
CA SER A 2 24.28 -23.09 46.34
C SER A 2 25.07 -23.95 45.35
N THR A 3 25.91 -24.87 45.82
CA THR A 3 26.63 -25.85 45.00
C THR A 3 25.71 -26.70 44.11
N ASN A 4 24.43 -26.85 44.50
CA ASN A 4 23.40 -27.54 43.71
C ASN A 4 22.95 -26.72 42.49
N ASP A 5 22.89 -25.39 42.59
CA ASP A 5 22.47 -24.50 41.49
C ASP A 5 23.51 -24.48 40.36
N ALA A 6 24.80 -24.50 40.71
CA ALA A 6 25.89 -24.55 39.74
C ALA A 6 25.93 -25.87 38.95
N VAL A 7 25.63 -27.00 39.62
CA VAL A 7 25.54 -28.32 38.99
C VAL A 7 24.30 -28.42 38.09
N PHE A 8 23.16 -27.89 38.53
CA PHE A 8 21.94 -27.80 37.73
C PHE A 8 22.16 -26.97 36.45
N TYR A 9 22.75 -25.79 36.58
CA TYR A 9 23.06 -24.91 35.43
C TYR A 9 24.02 -25.58 34.43
N ARG A 10 25.10 -26.21 34.92
CA ARG A 10 26.06 -26.93 34.05
C ARG A 10 25.41 -28.07 33.27
N ARG A 11 24.50 -28.83 33.91
CA ARG A 11 23.78 -29.94 33.26
C ARG A 11 22.76 -29.44 32.23
N ASN A 12 22.06 -28.34 32.51
CA ASN A 12 21.16 -27.71 31.54
C ASN A 12 21.96 -27.19 30.33
N LYS A 13 23.11 -26.56 30.57
CA LYS A 13 24.00 -26.09 29.49
C LYS A 13 24.44 -27.22 28.55
N GLN A 14 24.80 -28.39 29.08
CA GLN A 14 25.17 -29.55 28.24
C GLN A 14 24.04 -30.04 27.31
N ILE A 15 22.79 -29.97 27.76
CA ILE A 15 21.63 -30.31 26.94
C ILE A 15 21.40 -29.20 25.91
N GLN A 16 21.52 -27.93 26.29
CA GLN A 16 21.38 -26.80 25.39
C GLN A 16 22.45 -26.78 24.29
N ASP A 17 23.72 -26.98 24.63
CA ASP A 17 24.84 -27.09 23.67
C ASP A 17 24.59 -28.22 22.65
N ALA A 18 23.98 -29.34 23.09
CA ALA A 18 23.61 -30.44 22.20
C ALA A 18 22.43 -30.08 21.26
N ILE A 19 21.48 -29.26 21.73
CA ILE A 19 20.38 -28.73 20.89
C ILE A 19 20.92 -27.73 19.86
N ASP A 20 21.79 -26.82 20.28
CA ASP A 20 22.38 -25.77 19.44
C ASP A 20 23.28 -26.39 18.36
N GLY A 21 23.99 -27.47 18.68
CA GLY A 21 24.72 -28.31 17.72
C GLY A 21 23.84 -29.22 16.85
N GLN A 22 22.50 -29.08 16.89
CA GLN A 22 21.51 -29.93 16.21
C GLN A 22 21.59 -31.45 16.51
N ASN A 23 22.28 -31.84 17.58
CA ASN A 23 22.45 -33.23 18.01
C ASN A 23 21.30 -33.66 18.93
N LEU A 24 20.07 -33.66 18.40
CA LEU A 24 18.84 -33.92 19.18
C LEU A 24 18.82 -35.30 19.86
N LYS A 25 19.44 -36.32 19.25
CA LYS A 25 19.57 -37.66 19.86
C LYS A 25 20.42 -37.65 21.13
N GLN A 26 21.52 -36.90 21.11
CA GLN A 26 22.39 -36.75 22.27
C GLN A 26 21.67 -35.99 23.38
N ALA A 27 20.92 -34.94 23.03
CA ALA A 27 20.13 -34.19 23.99
C ALA A 27 19.07 -35.07 24.68
N LEU A 28 18.35 -35.92 23.93
CA LEU A 28 17.39 -36.89 24.50
C LEU A 28 18.05 -37.88 25.47
N GLN A 29 19.22 -38.43 25.10
CA GLN A 29 19.97 -39.35 25.96
C GLN A 29 20.41 -38.70 27.28
N LEU A 30 20.82 -37.43 27.23
CA LEU A 30 21.20 -36.67 28.43
C LEU A 30 20.01 -36.44 29.36
N ILE A 31 18.83 -36.13 28.80
CA ILE A 31 17.60 -35.97 29.59
C ILE A 31 17.17 -37.32 30.20
N ASP A 32 17.13 -38.39 29.41
CA ASP A 32 16.76 -39.72 29.90
C ASP A 32 17.71 -40.21 31.00
N LYS A 33 19.00 -39.89 30.90
CA LYS A 33 19.99 -40.20 31.95
C LYS A 33 19.72 -39.44 33.24
N ARG A 34 19.21 -38.20 33.18
CA ARG A 34 18.84 -37.43 34.38
C ARG A 34 17.57 -37.96 35.02
N MET A 35 16.54 -38.26 34.22
CA MET A 35 15.29 -38.85 34.70
C MET A 35 15.55 -40.20 35.40
N LYS A 36 16.39 -41.07 34.80
CA LYS A 36 16.80 -42.35 35.41
C LYS A 36 17.60 -42.20 36.71
N LYS A 37 18.23 -41.05 36.95
CA LYS A 37 18.99 -40.75 38.17
C LYS A 37 18.13 -40.13 39.28
N GLY A 38 16.80 -40.07 39.11
CA GLY A 38 15.85 -39.62 40.12
C GLY A 38 15.35 -38.17 39.96
N GLU A 39 15.76 -37.47 38.90
CA GLU A 39 15.28 -36.10 38.61
C GLU A 39 14.05 -36.15 37.69
N ASP A 40 12.89 -36.53 38.23
CA ASP A 40 11.63 -36.67 37.46
C ASP A 40 10.74 -35.41 37.54
N THR A 41 11.26 -34.27 37.08
CA THR A 41 10.54 -32.99 37.15
C THR A 41 9.67 -32.74 35.90
N LYS A 42 8.59 -31.96 36.05
CA LYS A 42 7.75 -31.54 34.93
C LYS A 42 8.54 -30.75 33.87
N PHE A 43 9.51 -29.95 34.30
CA PHE A 43 10.45 -29.23 33.44
C PHE A 43 11.21 -30.17 32.49
N LEU A 44 11.84 -31.23 33.02
CA LEU A 44 12.58 -32.18 32.19
C LEU A 44 11.67 -32.97 31.24
N LYS A 45 10.44 -33.30 31.67
CA LYS A 45 9.44 -33.93 30.80
C LYS A 45 9.00 -32.99 29.66
N ALA A 46 8.73 -31.72 29.96
CA ALA A 46 8.39 -30.72 28.94
C ALA A 46 9.53 -30.51 27.95
N TRP A 47 10.77 -30.42 28.44
CA TRP A 47 11.95 -30.25 27.59
C TRP A 47 12.20 -31.47 26.69
N LYS A 48 12.00 -32.68 27.22
CA LYS A 48 12.03 -33.93 26.43
C LYS A 48 10.99 -33.92 25.33
N ALA A 49 9.74 -33.61 25.66
CA ALA A 49 8.64 -33.56 24.71
C ALA A 49 8.91 -32.54 23.59
N HIS A 50 9.46 -31.36 23.93
CA HIS A 50 9.88 -30.35 22.95
C HIS A 50 10.95 -30.86 21.98
N ILE A 51 11.96 -31.58 22.47
CA ILE A 51 13.03 -32.13 21.63
C ILE A 51 12.50 -33.26 20.73
N LEU A 52 11.63 -34.12 21.27
CA LEU A 52 10.95 -35.16 20.51
C LEU A 52 10.13 -34.57 19.36
N TYR A 53 9.39 -33.48 19.62
CA TYR A 53 8.64 -32.76 18.60
C TYR A 53 9.54 -32.20 17.48
N ARG A 54 10.73 -31.68 17.81
CA ARG A 54 11.69 -31.13 16.83
C ARG A 54 12.43 -32.21 16.02
N HIS A 55 12.21 -33.48 16.30
CA HIS A 55 12.91 -34.58 15.65
C HIS A 55 12.41 -34.81 14.21
N VAL A 56 13.33 -35.24 13.33
CA VAL A 56 13.05 -35.47 11.89
C VAL A 56 12.13 -36.68 11.69
N ASP A 57 12.25 -37.69 12.55
CA ASP A 57 11.41 -38.90 12.55
C ASP A 57 9.99 -38.64 13.05
N GLU A 58 9.00 -39.06 12.27
CA GLU A 58 7.58 -38.86 12.52
C GLU A 58 7.10 -39.56 13.81
N THR A 59 7.64 -40.74 14.11
CA THR A 59 7.27 -41.49 15.32
C THR A 59 7.65 -40.75 16.60
N HIS A 60 8.83 -40.13 16.59
CA HIS A 60 9.32 -39.30 17.69
C HIS A 60 8.52 -37.99 17.79
N ARG A 61 8.15 -37.41 16.65
CA ARG A 61 7.34 -36.19 16.61
C ARG A 61 5.95 -36.41 17.20
N GLN A 62 5.25 -37.46 16.77
CA GLN A 62 3.92 -37.82 17.30
C GLN A 62 3.97 -38.12 18.80
N ARG A 63 5.03 -38.79 19.26
CA ARG A 63 5.26 -39.01 20.69
C ARG A 63 5.47 -37.70 21.45
N GLY A 64 6.25 -36.77 20.91
CA GLY A 64 6.45 -35.44 21.50
C GLY A 64 5.15 -34.64 21.62
N ILE A 65 4.26 -34.75 20.63
CA ILE A 65 2.91 -34.17 20.65
C ILE A 65 2.09 -34.74 21.81
N ALA A 66 1.98 -36.07 21.89
CA ALA A 66 1.21 -36.74 22.94
C ALA A 66 1.72 -36.39 24.35
N GLU A 67 3.04 -36.50 24.58
CA GLU A 67 3.66 -36.18 25.87
C GLU A 67 3.44 -34.70 26.27
N THR A 68 3.48 -33.77 25.29
CA THR A 68 3.18 -32.34 25.54
C THR A 68 1.74 -32.13 25.99
N LEU A 69 0.77 -32.75 25.29
CA LEU A 69 -0.66 -32.61 25.60
C LEU A 69 -1.01 -33.21 26.96
N ASP A 70 -0.42 -34.34 27.32
CA ASP A 70 -0.62 -34.97 28.63
C ASP A 70 -0.10 -34.09 29.76
N LEU A 71 1.08 -33.48 29.59
CA LEU A 71 1.64 -32.54 30.55
C LEU A 71 0.79 -31.28 30.72
N CYS A 72 0.18 -30.78 29.65
CA CYS A 72 -0.73 -29.63 29.70
C CYS A 72 -2.03 -29.93 30.46
N LYS A 73 -2.46 -31.21 30.48
CA LYS A 73 -3.69 -31.65 31.13
C LYS A 73 -3.49 -32.17 32.56
N ALA A 74 -2.25 -32.37 32.99
CA ALA A 74 -1.89 -32.97 34.27
C ALA A 74 -2.49 -32.26 35.50
N GLU A 75 -2.80 -33.04 36.53
CA GLU A 75 -3.27 -32.58 37.84
C GLU A 75 -2.26 -33.03 38.93
N PRO A 76 -1.71 -32.12 39.76
CA PRO A 76 -1.91 -30.67 39.76
C PRO A 76 -1.32 -30.02 38.49
N PRO A 77 -1.76 -28.80 38.08
CA PRO A 77 -1.22 -28.12 36.91
C PRO A 77 0.27 -27.76 37.06
N ALA A 78 0.95 -27.51 35.95
CA ALA A 78 2.28 -26.89 35.99
C ALA A 78 2.15 -25.43 36.41
N THR A 79 2.96 -24.98 37.36
CA THR A 79 2.99 -23.58 37.84
C THR A 79 4.37 -22.93 37.69
N ASP A 80 5.34 -23.69 37.19
CA ASP A 80 6.71 -23.25 36.97
C ASP A 80 6.81 -22.55 35.61
N LEU A 81 7.35 -21.33 35.57
CA LEU A 81 7.35 -20.49 34.37
C LEU A 81 8.14 -21.12 33.22
N ASP A 82 9.32 -21.69 33.51
CA ASP A 82 10.18 -22.30 32.49
C ASP A 82 9.49 -23.53 31.86
N THR A 83 8.83 -24.35 32.68
CA THR A 83 8.03 -25.48 32.21
C THR A 83 6.88 -25.02 31.32
N LEU A 84 6.14 -23.98 31.74
CA LEU A 84 5.01 -23.43 30.99
C LEU A 84 5.46 -22.80 29.66
N ASP A 85 6.58 -22.08 29.65
CA ASP A 85 7.18 -21.48 28.46
C ASP A 85 7.56 -22.56 27.42
N ILE A 86 8.18 -23.65 27.85
CA ILE A 86 8.53 -24.76 26.94
C ILE A 86 7.27 -25.42 26.35
N LEU A 87 6.26 -25.69 27.19
CA LEU A 87 4.99 -26.24 26.72
C LEU A 87 4.31 -25.30 25.74
N TYR A 88 4.22 -24.01 26.06
CA TYR A 88 3.64 -22.98 25.19
C TYR A 88 4.38 -22.86 23.85
N GLN A 89 5.71 -22.82 23.85
CA GLN A 89 6.50 -22.79 22.61
C GLN A 89 6.31 -24.05 21.76
N THR A 90 6.15 -25.21 22.39
CA THR A 90 5.90 -26.47 21.69
C THR A 90 4.51 -26.45 21.04
N LEU A 91 3.47 -26.09 21.80
CA LEU A 91 2.10 -25.95 21.31
C LEU A 91 1.98 -24.91 20.19
N LYS A 92 2.65 -23.76 20.32
CA LYS A 92 2.67 -22.70 19.29
C LYS A 92 3.23 -23.21 17.96
N ARG A 93 4.21 -24.12 17.99
CA ARG A 93 4.77 -24.72 16.78
C ARG A 93 3.88 -25.80 16.17
N MET A 94 2.98 -26.40 16.94
CA MET A 94 2.04 -27.42 16.44
C MET A 94 0.90 -26.78 15.63
N GLY A 95 0.49 -25.55 15.98
CA GLY A 95 -0.45 -24.73 15.21
C GLY A 95 -1.93 -25.08 15.37
N ASP A 96 -2.27 -26.31 15.75
CA ASP A 96 -3.63 -26.84 15.88
C ASP A 96 -4.17 -26.85 17.34
N GLN A 97 -3.35 -26.48 18.33
CA GLN A 97 -3.67 -26.60 19.76
C GLN A 97 -3.98 -25.26 20.44
N ALA A 98 -4.72 -24.37 19.76
CA ALA A 98 -5.07 -23.04 20.29
C ALA A 98 -5.76 -23.11 21.66
N GLU A 99 -6.72 -24.01 21.84
CA GLU A 99 -7.47 -24.12 23.09
C GLU A 99 -6.62 -24.65 24.26
N THR A 100 -5.73 -25.60 23.98
CA THR A 100 -4.77 -26.11 24.98
C THR A 100 -3.81 -25.00 25.43
N MET A 101 -3.37 -24.12 24.52
CA MET A 101 -2.53 -22.97 24.87
C MET A 101 -3.26 -21.99 25.80
N ARG A 102 -4.54 -21.70 25.54
CA ARG A 102 -5.35 -20.80 26.38
C ARG A 102 -5.52 -21.35 27.79
N THR A 103 -5.88 -22.62 27.87
CA THR A 103 -6.20 -23.28 29.14
C THR A 103 -4.96 -23.56 30.00
N LEU A 104 -3.78 -23.72 29.39
CA LEU A 104 -2.51 -23.97 30.09
C LEU A 104 -2.22 -22.87 31.13
N TRP A 105 -2.20 -21.62 30.69
CA TRP A 105 -1.91 -20.47 31.55
C TRP A 105 -3.06 -20.17 32.51
N GLU A 106 -4.31 -20.31 32.07
CA GLU A 106 -5.49 -20.11 32.92
C GLU A 106 -5.49 -21.07 34.12
N ARG A 107 -5.14 -22.35 33.92
CA ARG A 107 -5.04 -23.35 35.00
C ARG A 107 -3.90 -23.05 35.96
N ALA A 108 -2.74 -22.67 35.45
CA ALA A 108 -1.59 -22.29 36.27
C ALA A 108 -1.92 -21.07 37.15
N SER A 109 -2.49 -20.03 36.55
CA SER A 109 -2.93 -18.80 37.23
C SER A 109 -3.95 -19.07 38.34
N LYS A 110 -4.94 -19.94 38.09
CA LYS A 110 -5.93 -20.34 39.11
C LYS A 110 -5.32 -21.13 40.26
N ALA A 111 -4.28 -21.92 40.01
CA ALA A 111 -3.58 -22.67 41.05
C ALA A 111 -2.75 -21.77 41.98
N LYS A 112 -2.24 -20.64 41.47
CA LYS A 112 -1.50 -19.63 42.24
C LYS A 112 -2.00 -18.20 41.96
N PRO A 113 -3.18 -17.80 42.50
CA PRO A 113 -3.80 -16.53 42.18
C PRO A 113 -3.02 -15.29 42.68
N GLN A 114 -2.20 -15.46 43.72
CA GLN A 114 -1.40 -14.40 44.35
C GLN A 114 0.02 -14.25 43.74
N ASP A 115 0.39 -15.10 42.78
CA ASP A 115 1.68 -15.04 42.10
C ASP A 115 1.63 -14.03 40.95
N LEU A 116 2.13 -12.82 41.19
CA LEU A 116 2.05 -11.72 40.22
C LEU A 116 2.78 -12.03 38.92
N ASP A 117 3.97 -12.65 38.98
CA ASP A 117 4.78 -12.95 37.81
C ASP A 117 4.07 -13.97 36.90
N LEU A 118 3.41 -14.96 37.49
CA LEU A 118 2.58 -15.93 36.75
C LEU A 118 1.38 -15.27 36.08
N GLN A 119 0.66 -14.39 36.80
CA GLN A 119 -0.50 -13.67 36.24
C GLN A 119 -0.08 -12.73 35.11
N MET A 120 1.00 -11.98 35.30
CA MET A 120 1.54 -11.07 34.29
C MET A 120 2.06 -11.84 33.07
N ARG A 121 2.73 -12.99 33.25
CA ARG A 121 3.19 -13.81 32.11
C ARG A 121 2.03 -14.34 31.27
N TRP A 122 0.96 -14.81 31.92
CA TRP A 122 -0.28 -15.19 31.22
C TRP A 122 -0.85 -14.01 30.43
N PHE A 123 -0.96 -12.85 31.09
CA PHE A 123 -1.45 -11.63 30.47
C PHE A 123 -0.64 -11.24 29.22
N THR A 124 0.69 -11.16 29.35
CA THR A 124 1.59 -10.76 28.26
C THR A 124 1.49 -11.71 27.07
N TYR A 125 1.50 -13.03 27.28
CA TYR A 125 1.37 -13.97 26.16
C TYR A 125 0.03 -13.90 25.46
N ALA A 126 -1.06 -13.69 26.21
CA ALA A 126 -2.38 -13.53 25.62
C ALA A 126 -2.47 -12.21 24.83
N PHE A 127 -1.98 -11.11 25.38
CA PHE A 127 -2.02 -9.79 24.76
C PHE A 127 -1.14 -9.68 23.50
N GLU A 128 0.09 -10.18 23.55
CA GLU A 128 1.01 -10.18 22.39
C GLU A 128 0.60 -11.19 21.31
N GLY A 129 -0.19 -12.21 21.68
CA GLY A 129 -0.73 -13.22 20.78
C GLY A 129 -2.06 -12.87 20.13
N ASP A 130 -2.55 -11.63 20.29
CA ASP A 130 -3.87 -11.16 19.85
C ASP A 130 -5.06 -12.01 20.40
N ASP A 131 -4.87 -12.72 21.53
CA ASP A 131 -5.95 -13.44 22.21
C ASP A 131 -6.63 -12.53 23.25
N TRP A 132 -7.49 -11.66 22.73
CA TRP A 132 -8.18 -10.63 23.52
C TRP A 132 -9.03 -11.22 24.65
N LYS A 133 -9.65 -12.39 24.44
CA LYS A 133 -10.49 -13.04 25.45
C LYS A 133 -9.66 -13.56 26.61
N SER A 134 -8.54 -14.23 26.33
CA SER A 134 -7.61 -14.67 27.37
C SER A 134 -6.97 -13.48 28.10
N ALA A 135 -6.58 -12.44 27.36
CA ALA A 135 -6.01 -11.22 27.94
C ALA A 135 -7.02 -10.49 28.86
N GLN A 136 -8.29 -10.42 28.44
CA GLN A 136 -9.37 -9.83 29.24
C GLN A 136 -9.59 -10.62 30.55
N LYS A 137 -9.63 -11.95 30.50
CA LYS A 137 -9.74 -12.80 31.71
C LYS A 137 -8.55 -12.60 32.66
N ALA A 138 -7.34 -12.53 32.11
CA ALA A 138 -6.13 -12.28 32.88
C ALA A 138 -6.18 -10.90 33.55
N ALA A 139 -6.60 -9.85 32.82
CA ALA A 139 -6.79 -8.51 33.37
C ALA A 139 -7.86 -8.46 34.47
N MET A 140 -8.97 -9.18 34.31
CA MET A 140 -9.99 -9.35 35.35
C MET A 140 -9.43 -10.00 36.61
N THR A 141 -8.58 -11.02 36.46
CA THR A 141 -7.92 -11.68 37.60
C THR A 141 -6.94 -10.75 38.29
N LEU A 142 -6.15 -10.00 37.53
CA LEU A 142 -5.21 -8.99 38.04
C LEU A 142 -5.92 -7.89 38.83
N GLN A 143 -7.01 -7.31 38.32
CA GLN A 143 -7.73 -6.24 39.05
C GLN A 143 -8.41 -6.74 40.33
N ASN A 144 -8.83 -8.01 40.38
CA ASN A 144 -9.50 -8.60 41.54
C ASN A 144 -8.49 -8.98 42.63
N ASN A 145 -7.36 -9.58 42.26
CA ASN A 145 -6.35 -10.05 43.20
C ASN A 145 -5.40 -8.93 43.65
N PHE A 146 -5.17 -7.91 42.81
CA PHE A 146 -4.27 -6.78 43.09
C PHE A 146 -4.99 -5.42 42.96
N PRO A 147 -6.05 -5.16 43.76
CA PRO A 147 -6.91 -3.99 43.59
C PRO A 147 -6.25 -2.65 43.90
N LYS A 148 -5.07 -2.65 44.55
CA LYS A 148 -4.27 -1.43 44.81
C LYS A 148 -3.67 -0.85 43.52
N THR A 149 -3.49 -1.67 42.49
CA THR A 149 -2.86 -1.28 41.23
C THR A 149 -3.94 -0.86 40.23
N ARG A 150 -4.24 0.43 40.21
CA ARG A 150 -5.29 1.05 39.39
C ARG A 150 -5.27 0.65 37.91
N LYS A 151 -4.08 0.57 37.29
CA LYS A 151 -3.95 0.28 35.86
C LYS A 151 -4.64 -1.03 35.44
N TYR A 152 -4.71 -2.04 36.31
CA TYR A 152 -5.38 -3.30 36.00
C TYR A 152 -6.90 -3.14 35.79
N TYR A 153 -7.53 -2.19 36.49
CA TYR A 153 -8.95 -1.88 36.27
C TYR A 153 -9.18 -1.30 34.86
N LEU A 154 -8.35 -0.34 34.45
CA LEU A 154 -8.41 0.26 33.11
C LEU A 154 -8.04 -0.75 32.01
N TRP A 155 -7.07 -1.63 32.25
CA TRP A 155 -6.74 -2.73 31.33
C TRP A 155 -7.94 -3.65 31.13
N ALA A 156 -8.67 -3.99 32.19
CA ALA A 156 -9.89 -4.80 32.08
C ALA A 156 -10.99 -4.08 31.28
N ILE A 157 -11.14 -2.76 31.43
CA ILE A 157 -12.07 -1.95 30.61
C ILE A 157 -11.64 -2.00 29.15
N PHE A 158 -10.39 -1.65 28.86
CA PHE A 158 -9.84 -1.59 27.50
C PHE A 158 -9.93 -2.95 26.79
N LEU A 159 -9.59 -4.05 27.46
CA LEU A 159 -9.66 -5.38 26.86
C LEU A 159 -11.09 -5.86 26.66
N SER A 160 -12.02 -5.45 27.54
CA SER A 160 -13.45 -5.70 27.30
C SER A 160 -13.92 -4.96 26.04
N HIS A 161 -13.42 -3.74 25.80
CA HIS A 161 -13.67 -3.01 24.56
C HIS A 161 -13.04 -3.70 23.34
N LEU A 162 -11.78 -4.14 23.41
CA LEU A 162 -11.13 -4.86 22.29
C LEU A 162 -11.88 -6.15 21.91
N VAL A 163 -12.36 -6.94 22.88
CA VAL A 163 -13.18 -8.12 22.59
C VAL A 163 -14.53 -7.73 21.96
N ALA A 164 -15.09 -6.57 22.32
CA ALA A 164 -16.35 -6.09 21.76
C ALA A 164 -16.24 -5.66 20.28
N THR A 165 -15.09 -5.10 19.90
CA THR A 165 -14.83 -4.58 18.55
C THR A 165 -14.16 -5.60 17.62
N ASP A 166 -13.56 -6.65 18.17
CA ASP A 166 -12.91 -7.69 17.40
C ASP A 166 -13.90 -8.52 16.56
N GLN A 167 -13.63 -8.60 15.25
CA GLN A 167 -14.47 -9.33 14.29
C GLN A 167 -14.34 -10.85 14.43
N ALA A 168 -13.23 -11.35 14.99
CA ALA A 168 -13.07 -12.78 15.24
C ALA A 168 -13.87 -13.27 16.47
N SER A 169 -14.39 -12.37 17.28
CA SER A 169 -15.18 -12.68 18.47
C SER A 169 -16.65 -12.96 18.13
N SER A 170 -17.28 -13.89 18.87
CA SER A 170 -18.69 -14.25 18.67
C SER A 170 -19.62 -13.06 18.94
N GLU A 171 -20.78 -12.97 18.27
CA GLU A 171 -21.74 -11.88 18.50
C GLU A 171 -22.20 -11.81 19.96
N THR A 172 -22.35 -12.96 20.61
CA THR A 172 -22.65 -13.06 22.05
C THR A 172 -21.55 -12.49 22.91
N ASP A 173 -20.28 -12.80 22.62
CA ASP A 173 -19.14 -12.23 23.34
C ASP A 173 -19.09 -10.71 23.10
N ARG A 174 -19.25 -10.26 21.86
CA ARG A 174 -19.20 -8.84 21.51
C ARG A 174 -20.23 -8.01 22.27
N LYS A 175 -21.48 -8.49 22.36
CA LYS A 175 -22.55 -7.85 23.15
C LYS A 175 -22.26 -7.87 24.65
N LEU A 176 -21.81 -9.00 25.17
CA LEU A 176 -21.51 -9.17 26.59
C LEU A 176 -20.37 -8.25 27.04
N PHE A 177 -19.24 -8.31 26.35
CA PHE A 177 -18.06 -7.52 26.68
C PHE A 177 -18.25 -6.03 26.37
N GLY A 178 -19.03 -5.68 25.34
CA GLY A 178 -19.44 -4.29 25.09
C GLY A 178 -20.27 -3.71 26.24
N THR A 179 -21.23 -4.49 26.75
CA THR A 179 -22.03 -4.10 27.93
C THR A 179 -21.15 -3.98 29.18
N LEU A 180 -20.20 -4.90 29.37
CA LEU A 180 -19.27 -4.87 30.49
C LEU A 180 -18.35 -3.63 30.43
N ALA A 181 -17.76 -3.35 29.27
CA ALA A 181 -16.90 -2.19 29.04
C ALA A 181 -17.66 -0.89 29.34
N TYR A 182 -18.88 -0.73 28.80
CA TYR A 182 -19.76 0.41 29.06
C TYR A 182 -20.01 0.57 30.57
N ARG A 183 -20.50 -0.46 31.26
CA ARG A 183 -20.80 -0.37 32.69
C ARG A 183 -19.57 -0.03 33.55
N MET A 184 -18.43 -0.63 33.25
CA MET A 184 -17.20 -0.38 34.00
C MET A 184 -16.66 1.03 33.78
N VAL A 185 -16.72 1.55 32.56
CA VAL A 185 -16.22 2.89 32.24
C VAL A 185 -17.20 3.99 32.68
N SER A 186 -18.51 3.80 32.57
CA SER A 186 -19.51 4.72 33.13
C SER A 186 -19.37 4.81 34.65
N LYS A 187 -19.18 3.68 35.34
CA LYS A 187 -18.88 3.68 36.77
C LYS A 187 -17.59 4.43 37.11
N ALA A 188 -16.59 4.38 36.24
CA ALA A 188 -15.36 5.16 36.41
C ALA A 188 -15.59 6.66 36.25
N ALA A 189 -16.44 7.07 35.30
CA ALA A 189 -16.86 8.46 35.11
C ALA A 189 -17.69 8.97 36.29
N ASP A 190 -18.67 8.18 36.76
CA ASP A 190 -19.52 8.54 37.92
C ASP A 190 -18.71 8.66 39.22
N SER A 191 -17.56 8.00 39.30
CA SER A 191 -16.67 8.06 40.46
C SER A 191 -15.80 9.33 40.49
N VAL A 192 -15.85 10.18 39.46
CA VAL A 192 -15.10 11.44 39.40
C VAL A 192 -15.73 12.45 40.37
N PRO A 193 -15.00 12.89 41.42
CA PRO A 193 -15.55 13.76 42.44
C PRO A 193 -15.82 15.16 41.89
N SER A 194 -16.81 15.84 42.47
CA SER A 194 -17.13 17.23 42.11
C SER A 194 -16.06 18.21 42.59
N ASP A 195 -15.34 17.92 43.68
CA ASP A 195 -14.19 18.73 44.12
C ASP A 195 -12.92 18.31 43.34
N PRO A 196 -12.32 19.22 42.53
CA PRO A 196 -11.10 18.93 41.79
C PRO A 196 -9.90 18.55 42.65
N LYS A 197 -9.91 18.86 43.95
CA LYS A 197 -8.83 18.48 44.89
C LYS A 197 -8.84 17.00 45.25
N GLU A 198 -10.00 16.35 45.16
CA GLU A 198 -10.18 14.94 45.49
C GLU A 198 -9.98 14.00 44.30
N LEU A 199 -9.70 14.51 43.10
CA LEU A 199 -9.61 13.72 41.86
C LEU A 199 -8.68 12.49 41.95
N LEU A 200 -7.57 12.61 42.70
CA LEU A 200 -6.60 11.53 42.87
C LEU A 200 -6.99 10.50 43.94
N SER A 201 -8.03 10.77 44.73
CA SER A 201 -8.42 9.95 45.89
C SER A 201 -9.21 8.69 45.50
N PRO A 202 -10.15 8.69 44.54
CA PRO A 202 -10.82 7.46 44.12
C PRO A 202 -9.96 6.64 43.15
N PRO A 203 -9.59 5.39 43.49
CA PRO A 203 -8.69 4.59 42.66
C PRO A 203 -9.32 4.13 41.33
N ARG A 204 -10.64 4.25 41.17
CA ARG A 204 -11.38 3.84 39.97
C ARG A 204 -11.96 5.00 39.17
N ALA A 205 -11.79 6.24 39.63
CA ALA A 205 -12.24 7.41 38.88
C ALA A 205 -11.38 7.61 37.63
N ILE A 206 -11.95 8.28 36.62
CA ILE A 206 -11.18 8.86 35.51
C ILE A 206 -10.34 10.02 36.07
N GLN A 207 -9.04 10.02 35.79
CA GLN A 207 -8.06 10.97 36.34
C GLN A 207 -7.30 11.73 35.25
N GLY A 208 -7.33 11.25 34.01
CA GLY A 208 -6.59 11.86 32.91
C GLY A 208 -7.33 11.82 31.57
N PRO A 209 -6.84 12.57 30.57
CA PRO A 209 -7.46 12.69 29.26
C PRO A 209 -7.53 11.35 28.51
N GLU A 210 -6.47 10.53 28.52
CA GLU A 210 -6.45 9.22 27.82
C GLU A 210 -7.55 8.25 28.29
N GLU A 211 -7.93 8.33 29.56
CA GLU A 211 -8.98 7.49 30.13
C GLU A 211 -10.37 7.99 29.75
N LEU A 212 -10.54 9.32 29.62
CA LEU A 212 -11.76 9.89 29.04
C LEU A 212 -11.85 9.56 27.55
N LEU A 213 -10.73 9.58 26.81
CA LEU A 213 -10.71 9.13 25.40
C LEU A 213 -11.09 7.66 25.27
N LEU A 214 -10.65 6.80 26.19
CA LEU A 214 -11.11 5.41 26.24
C LEU A 214 -12.63 5.31 26.45
N LEU A 215 -13.20 6.13 27.34
CA LEU A 215 -14.65 6.21 27.50
C LEU A 215 -15.33 6.63 26.20
N VAL A 216 -14.84 7.70 25.57
CA VAL A 216 -15.34 8.21 24.29
C VAL A 216 -15.32 7.09 23.25
N LYS A 217 -14.22 6.35 23.11
CA LYS A 217 -14.11 5.24 22.16
C LYS A 217 -15.12 4.12 22.42
N ILE A 218 -15.34 3.77 23.69
CA ILE A 218 -16.36 2.78 24.06
C ILE A 218 -17.75 3.27 23.66
N PHE A 219 -18.07 4.53 23.91
CA PHE A 219 -19.38 5.11 23.59
C PHE A 219 -19.57 5.25 22.08
N GLU A 220 -18.54 5.67 21.34
CA GLU A 220 -18.53 5.73 19.88
C GLU A 220 -18.80 4.35 19.27
N SER A 221 -18.15 3.30 19.77
CA SER A 221 -18.35 1.92 19.27
C SER A 221 -19.77 1.38 19.48
N GLN A 222 -20.56 2.04 20.34
CA GLN A 222 -21.94 1.68 20.66
C GLN A 222 -22.97 2.70 20.12
N GLY A 223 -22.53 3.71 19.35
CA GLY A 223 -23.40 4.75 18.79
C GLY A 223 -23.98 5.73 19.80
N ARG A 224 -23.42 5.82 21.02
CA ARG A 224 -23.92 6.66 22.12
C ARG A 224 -23.34 8.08 22.07
N HIS A 225 -23.50 8.75 20.93
CA HIS A 225 -22.88 10.05 20.68
C HIS A 225 -23.50 11.18 21.53
N ASP A 226 -24.79 11.09 21.86
CA ASP A 226 -25.47 12.07 22.71
C ASP A 226 -24.96 12.04 24.16
N GLU A 227 -24.63 10.84 24.69
CA GLU A 227 -24.02 10.69 26.02
C GLU A 227 -22.61 11.29 26.06
N ILE A 228 -21.83 11.18 24.98
CA ILE A 228 -20.52 11.82 24.88
C ILE A 228 -20.65 13.34 25.02
N VAL A 229 -21.60 13.95 24.30
CA VAL A 229 -21.86 15.40 24.39
C VAL A 229 -22.19 15.80 25.83
N LYS A 230 -23.11 15.07 26.49
CA LYS A 230 -23.48 15.32 27.90
C LYS A 230 -22.28 15.24 28.85
N ILE A 231 -21.38 14.28 28.66
CA ILE A 231 -20.16 14.16 29.47
C ILE A 231 -19.21 15.32 29.22
N LEU A 232 -19.03 15.71 27.96
CA LEU A 232 -18.15 16.82 27.59
C LEU A 232 -18.68 18.19 28.05
N ASP A 233 -19.99 18.30 28.29
CA ASP A 233 -20.63 19.48 28.88
C ASP A 233 -20.57 19.51 30.42
N SER A 234 -20.15 18.42 31.06
CA SER A 234 -20.09 18.35 32.54
C SER A 234 -18.94 19.20 33.12
N GLU A 235 -19.16 19.83 34.27
CA GLU A 235 -18.14 20.69 34.90
C GLU A 235 -16.97 19.90 35.50
N ASN A 236 -17.22 18.68 35.98
CA ASN A 236 -16.24 17.86 36.70
C ASN A 236 -15.38 16.98 35.78
N LEU A 237 -15.89 16.55 34.62
CA LEU A 237 -15.20 15.66 33.68
C LEU A 237 -15.11 16.22 32.25
N GLY A 238 -15.95 17.20 31.90
CA GLY A 238 -16.05 17.75 30.55
C GLY A 238 -14.92 18.71 30.18
N LEU A 239 -15.14 19.51 29.13
CA LEU A 239 -14.12 20.33 28.49
C LEU A 239 -13.44 21.33 29.45
N SER A 240 -14.22 22.01 30.29
CA SER A 240 -13.72 22.98 31.26
C SER A 240 -13.15 22.36 32.54
N SER A 241 -13.21 21.03 32.68
CA SER A 241 -12.76 20.34 33.89
C SER A 241 -11.24 20.41 34.06
N ARG A 242 -10.78 20.11 35.29
CA ARG A 242 -9.34 19.96 35.58
C ARG A 242 -8.67 18.84 34.77
N VAL A 243 -9.46 17.86 34.31
CA VAL A 243 -8.95 16.70 33.55
C VAL A 243 -8.58 17.10 32.12
N ILE A 244 -9.38 17.98 31.49
CA ILE A 244 -9.29 18.29 30.05
C ILE A 244 -8.75 19.69 29.76
N GLN A 245 -9.09 20.68 30.60
CA GLN A 245 -8.54 22.04 30.50
C GLN A 245 -8.69 22.68 29.10
N ASN A 246 -9.84 22.47 28.46
CA ASN A 246 -10.17 22.95 27.11
C ASN A 246 -9.22 22.47 25.99
N ASP A 247 -8.68 21.26 26.10
CA ASP A 247 -7.89 20.64 25.05
C ASP A 247 -8.68 20.54 23.72
N TRP A 248 -8.06 21.03 22.63
CA TRP A 248 -8.64 21.09 21.29
C TRP A 248 -9.03 19.70 20.75
N SER A 249 -8.31 18.65 21.13
CA SER A 249 -8.64 17.27 20.72
C SER A 249 -10.05 16.86 21.17
N PHE A 250 -10.48 17.27 22.36
CA PHE A 250 -11.81 16.99 22.88
C PHE A 250 -12.89 17.91 22.31
N ILE A 251 -12.51 19.13 21.89
CA ILE A 251 -13.40 19.99 21.09
C ILE A 251 -13.71 19.28 19.77
N GLY A 252 -12.71 18.74 19.08
CA GLY A 252 -12.88 17.90 17.89
C GLY A 252 -13.80 16.70 18.13
N VAL A 253 -13.65 16.01 19.27
CA VAL A 253 -14.56 14.92 19.68
C VAL A 253 -16.00 15.40 19.85
N LYS A 254 -16.21 16.55 20.51
CA LYS A 254 -17.55 17.14 20.69
C LYS A 254 -18.18 17.51 19.34
N LEU A 255 -17.43 18.16 18.44
CA LEU A 255 -17.89 18.52 17.10
C LEU A 255 -18.36 17.28 16.32
N SER A 256 -17.53 16.24 16.28
CA SER A 256 -17.84 14.96 15.64
C SER A 256 -19.04 14.26 16.29
N SER A 257 -19.15 14.32 17.62
CA SER A 257 -20.27 13.71 18.35
C SER A 257 -21.59 14.43 18.12
N LEU A 258 -21.59 15.77 18.03
CA LEU A 258 -22.77 16.57 17.66
C LEU A 258 -23.24 16.27 16.24
N GLU A 259 -22.31 16.11 15.29
CA GLU A 259 -22.62 15.69 13.91
C GLU A 259 -23.26 14.30 13.89
N LYS A 260 -22.63 13.29 14.53
CA LYS A 260 -23.12 11.91 14.53
C LYS A 260 -24.39 11.69 15.36
N ALA A 261 -24.64 12.52 16.37
CA ALA A 261 -25.87 12.49 17.17
C ALA A 261 -27.03 13.29 16.53
N GLU A 262 -26.79 13.90 15.35
CA GLU A 262 -27.77 14.74 14.63
C GLU A 262 -28.31 15.92 15.47
N MET A 263 -27.50 16.43 16.39
CA MET A 263 -27.88 17.52 17.30
C MET A 263 -27.68 18.90 16.64
N TRP A 264 -28.30 19.11 15.47
CA TRP A 264 -27.98 20.22 14.56
C TRP A 264 -28.13 21.61 15.17
N THR A 265 -29.15 21.86 15.98
CA THR A 265 -29.37 23.17 16.62
C THR A 265 -28.29 23.48 17.64
N GLN A 266 -27.89 22.49 18.44
CA GLN A 266 -26.77 22.62 19.39
C GLN A 266 -25.44 22.72 18.65
N GLY A 267 -25.25 21.93 17.58
CA GLY A 267 -24.07 21.98 16.71
C GLY A 267 -23.86 23.35 16.08
N LEU A 268 -24.93 23.96 15.55
CA LEU A 268 -24.89 25.31 14.99
C LEU A 268 -24.55 26.36 16.04
N SER A 269 -25.18 26.30 17.22
CA SER A 269 -24.91 27.23 18.32
C SER A 269 -23.46 27.12 18.79
N TYR A 270 -22.98 25.90 18.99
CA TYR A 270 -21.63 25.64 19.48
C TYR A 270 -20.56 26.06 18.46
N ALA A 271 -20.79 25.81 17.17
CA ALA A 271 -19.87 26.27 16.13
C ALA A 271 -19.81 27.81 16.05
N LYS A 272 -20.95 28.51 16.18
CA LYS A 272 -21.00 29.99 16.25
C LYS A 272 -20.27 30.52 17.48
N GLU A 273 -20.39 29.84 18.63
CA GLU A 273 -19.69 30.21 19.88
C GLU A 273 -18.17 30.09 19.72
N LEU A 274 -17.69 29.00 19.13
CA LEU A 274 -16.26 28.81 18.85
C LEU A 274 -15.74 29.88 17.88
N LEU A 275 -16.52 30.21 16.85
CA LEU A 275 -16.19 31.20 15.82
C LEU A 275 -16.61 32.63 16.18
N ALA A 276 -16.81 32.94 17.47
CA ALA A 276 -17.21 34.26 17.92
C ALA A 276 -16.27 35.35 17.36
N ILE A 277 -16.86 36.44 16.84
CA ILE A 277 -16.13 37.52 16.18
C ILE A 277 -15.23 38.22 17.21
N PRO A 278 -13.91 38.34 16.95
CA PRO A 278 -12.97 38.87 17.92
C PRO A 278 -13.17 40.38 18.08
N SER A 279 -13.24 40.84 19.33
CA SER A 279 -13.37 42.25 19.69
C SER A 279 -12.03 42.87 20.12
N ASN A 280 -11.01 42.05 20.38
CA ASN A 280 -9.67 42.47 20.77
C ASN A 280 -8.57 41.56 20.17
N GLU A 281 -7.30 41.98 20.29
CA GLU A 281 -6.16 41.25 19.73
C GLU A 281 -5.91 39.88 20.41
N ALA A 282 -6.27 39.72 21.68
CA ALA A 282 -6.12 38.45 22.38
C ALA A 282 -7.10 37.39 21.85
N GLU A 283 -8.35 37.77 21.61
CA GLU A 283 -9.38 36.93 20.99
C GLU A 283 -9.03 36.61 19.53
N LYS A 284 -8.45 37.56 18.80
CA LYS A 284 -7.99 37.33 17.42
C LYS A 284 -6.89 36.27 17.36
N LYS A 285 -5.98 36.25 18.35
CA LYS A 285 -4.95 35.22 18.46
C LYS A 285 -5.55 33.86 18.81
N ALA A 286 -6.49 33.81 19.76
CA ALA A 286 -7.18 32.58 20.12
C ALA A 286 -8.03 32.01 18.97
N LEU A 287 -8.58 32.88 18.11
CA LEU A 287 -9.36 32.48 16.94
C LEU A 287 -8.54 31.72 15.90
N GLN A 288 -7.22 31.91 15.82
CA GLN A 288 -6.38 31.19 14.86
C GLN A 288 -6.47 29.66 15.02
N GLU A 289 -6.58 29.18 16.27
CA GLU A 289 -6.76 27.75 16.56
C GLU A 289 -8.21 27.31 16.29
N ARG A 290 -9.18 28.23 16.39
CA ARG A 290 -10.60 27.95 16.22
C ARG A 290 -11.10 28.06 14.79
N ASP A 291 -10.36 28.75 13.92
CA ASP A 291 -10.57 28.80 12.47
C ASP A 291 -10.12 27.48 11.84
N ASP A 292 -10.75 26.39 12.27
CA ASP A 292 -10.53 25.01 11.86
C ASP A 292 -11.70 24.58 10.96
N TRP A 293 -11.39 23.92 9.85
CA TRP A 293 -12.40 23.42 8.92
C TRP A 293 -13.42 22.49 9.59
N ALA A 294 -13.05 21.74 10.64
CA ALA A 294 -14.00 20.90 11.37
C ALA A 294 -15.16 21.70 12.00
N VAL A 295 -14.88 22.91 12.51
CA VAL A 295 -15.88 23.81 13.09
C VAL A 295 -16.79 24.37 12.00
N TRP A 296 -16.19 24.86 10.92
CA TRP A 296 -16.92 25.38 9.76
C TRP A 296 -17.78 24.31 9.07
N LYS A 297 -17.25 23.09 8.93
CA LYS A 297 -17.97 21.92 8.41
C LYS A 297 -19.22 21.64 9.25
N LEU A 298 -19.09 21.60 10.58
CA LEU A 298 -20.26 21.39 11.46
C LEU A 298 -21.28 22.52 11.31
N LEU A 299 -20.84 23.77 11.22
CA LEU A 299 -21.72 24.93 11.00
C LEU A 299 -22.50 24.81 9.68
N VAL A 300 -21.82 24.46 8.58
CA VAL A 300 -22.43 24.29 7.26
C VAL A 300 -23.40 23.09 7.25
N ILE A 301 -22.97 21.94 7.75
CA ILE A 301 -23.80 20.71 7.79
C ILE A 301 -25.02 20.91 8.68
N SER A 302 -24.86 21.51 9.87
CA SER A 302 -25.97 21.79 10.77
C SER A 302 -27.00 22.71 10.12
N THR A 303 -26.54 23.75 9.42
CA THR A 303 -27.41 24.68 8.68
C THR A 303 -28.19 23.96 7.58
N ARG A 304 -27.52 23.13 6.77
CA ARG A 304 -28.14 22.33 5.70
C ARG A 304 -29.21 21.39 6.24
N ASN A 305 -28.94 20.70 7.35
CA ASN A 305 -29.86 19.72 7.92
C ASN A 305 -31.04 20.36 8.68
N ILE A 306 -30.85 21.55 9.28
CA ILE A 306 -31.97 22.34 9.81
C ILE A 306 -32.93 22.72 8.68
N ASN A 307 -32.40 22.94 7.46
CA ASN A 307 -33.16 23.09 6.23
C ASN A 307 -34.26 24.17 6.28
N THR A 308 -33.99 25.28 6.97
CA THR A 308 -34.87 26.46 6.97
C THR A 308 -34.19 27.64 6.29
N GLN A 309 -34.95 28.40 5.51
CA GLN A 309 -34.43 29.59 4.83
C GLN A 309 -33.87 30.62 5.82
N GLU A 310 -34.48 30.72 7.00
CA GLU A 310 -34.07 31.59 8.09
C GLU A 310 -32.68 31.21 8.60
N ALA A 311 -32.45 29.92 8.91
CA ALA A 311 -31.16 29.45 9.39
C ALA A 311 -30.04 29.64 8.34
N THR A 312 -30.31 29.37 7.06
CA THR A 312 -29.34 29.60 5.97
C THR A 312 -29.01 31.09 5.85
N THR A 313 -30.02 31.96 5.90
CA THR A 313 -29.82 33.42 5.79
C THR A 313 -29.04 33.97 6.99
N GLU A 314 -29.35 33.52 8.20
CA GLU A 314 -28.65 33.93 9.42
C GLU A 314 -27.20 33.46 9.43
N THR A 315 -26.95 32.23 8.95
CA THR A 315 -25.61 31.67 8.88
C THR A 315 -24.75 32.36 7.82
N LEU A 316 -25.31 32.68 6.65
CA LEU A 316 -24.60 33.48 5.64
C LEU A 316 -24.25 34.87 6.18
N LYS A 317 -25.17 35.55 6.89
CA LYS A 317 -24.89 36.83 7.56
C LYS A 317 -23.76 36.70 8.58
N PHE A 318 -23.76 35.61 9.37
CA PHE A 318 -22.68 35.35 10.32
C PHE A 318 -21.33 35.19 9.61
N ILE A 319 -21.28 34.43 8.52
CA ILE A 319 -20.06 34.24 7.72
C ILE A 319 -19.59 35.56 7.10
N ASP A 320 -20.50 36.36 6.54
CA ASP A 320 -20.17 37.67 5.96
C ASP A 320 -19.59 38.61 7.04
N ASN A 321 -20.22 38.70 8.21
CA ASN A 321 -19.70 39.48 9.35
C ASN A 321 -18.33 38.97 9.83
N PHE A 322 -18.12 37.65 9.83
CA PHE A 322 -16.84 37.05 10.17
C PHE A 322 -15.76 37.43 9.16
N LEU A 323 -16.08 37.41 7.86
CA LEU A 323 -15.18 37.81 6.78
C LEU A 323 -14.86 39.32 6.82
N ASP A 324 -15.80 40.17 7.25
CA ASP A 324 -15.50 41.59 7.47
C ASP A 324 -14.43 41.80 8.55
N ALA A 325 -14.46 40.99 9.61
CA ALA A 325 -13.47 41.03 10.68
C ALA A 325 -12.16 40.30 10.33
N VAL A 326 -12.26 39.18 9.59
CA VAL A 326 -11.16 38.28 9.26
C VAL A 326 -11.19 37.94 7.75
N PRO A 327 -10.89 38.92 6.87
CA PRO A 327 -11.09 38.77 5.42
C PRO A 327 -10.19 37.73 4.77
N LYS A 328 -9.09 37.34 5.44
CA LYS A 328 -8.12 36.36 4.96
C LYS A 328 -8.42 34.92 5.39
N SER A 329 -9.53 34.66 6.09
CA SER A 329 -9.89 33.29 6.50
C SER A 329 -10.31 32.46 5.29
N ARG A 330 -9.46 31.52 4.88
CA ARG A 330 -9.75 30.57 3.80
C ARG A 330 -10.98 29.72 4.13
N ASN A 331 -11.10 29.24 5.37
CA ASN A 331 -12.19 28.35 5.76
C ASN A 331 -13.55 29.06 5.76
N ALA A 332 -13.63 30.32 6.22
CA ALA A 332 -14.85 31.11 6.15
C ALA A 332 -15.30 31.35 4.70
N GLN A 333 -14.34 31.66 3.81
CA GLN A 333 -14.60 31.84 2.38
C GLN A 333 -15.09 30.53 1.73
N LEU A 334 -14.50 29.38 2.09
CA LEU A 334 -14.94 28.06 1.64
C LEU A 334 -16.33 27.70 2.19
N ALA A 335 -16.63 27.99 3.46
CA ALA A 335 -17.95 27.76 4.05
C ALA A 335 -19.04 28.57 3.33
N ARG A 336 -18.72 29.81 2.96
CA ARG A 336 -19.58 30.68 2.13
C ARG A 336 -19.85 30.05 0.75
N LEU A 337 -18.79 29.60 0.07
CA LEU A 337 -18.90 28.89 -1.21
C LEU A 337 -19.78 27.64 -1.08
N ASP A 338 -19.56 26.84 -0.05
CA ASP A 338 -20.26 25.56 0.16
C ASP A 338 -21.77 25.76 0.39
N LEU A 339 -22.16 26.75 1.20
CA LEU A 339 -23.57 27.10 1.39
C LEU A 339 -24.23 27.63 0.12
N ILE A 340 -23.56 28.52 -0.63
CA ILE A 340 -24.09 29.08 -1.88
C ILE A 340 -24.24 27.97 -2.93
N HIS A 341 -23.22 27.13 -3.08
CA HIS A 341 -23.25 25.97 -3.97
C HIS A 341 -24.42 25.04 -3.65
N SER A 342 -24.65 24.71 -2.38
CA SER A 342 -25.83 23.93 -1.98
C SER A 342 -27.14 24.63 -2.28
N GLY A 343 -27.22 25.94 -2.07
CA GLY A 343 -28.41 26.71 -2.41
C GLY A 343 -28.73 26.66 -3.91
N VAL A 344 -27.71 26.74 -4.77
CA VAL A 344 -27.85 26.61 -6.22
C VAL A 344 -28.29 25.20 -6.62
N VAL A 345 -27.66 24.15 -6.07
CA VAL A 345 -28.05 22.75 -6.32
C VAL A 345 -29.49 22.47 -5.88
N ALA A 346 -29.93 23.08 -4.77
CA ALA A 346 -31.30 23.00 -4.28
C ALA A 346 -32.30 23.89 -5.04
N GLY A 347 -31.85 24.71 -6.00
CA GLY A 347 -32.69 25.65 -6.76
C GLY A 347 -33.17 26.87 -5.97
N THR A 348 -32.59 27.13 -4.79
CA THR A 348 -32.96 28.26 -3.91
C THR A 348 -32.16 29.54 -4.21
N LEU A 349 -30.97 29.39 -4.75
CA LEU A 349 -30.08 30.49 -5.19
C LEU A 349 -29.82 30.37 -6.68
N LYS A 350 -29.35 31.46 -7.30
CA LYS A 350 -29.10 31.48 -8.73
C LYS A 350 -27.65 31.11 -9.05
N THR A 351 -27.43 30.57 -10.24
CA THR A 351 -26.08 30.25 -10.74
C THR A 351 -25.18 31.48 -10.78
N GLU A 352 -25.71 32.68 -11.05
CA GLU A 352 -24.91 33.91 -11.03
C GLU A 352 -24.33 34.24 -9.65
N ASP A 353 -25.02 33.85 -8.57
CA ASP A 353 -24.56 34.05 -7.19
C ASP A 353 -23.31 33.20 -6.92
N LEU A 354 -23.29 31.96 -7.43
CA LEU A 354 -22.15 31.06 -7.32
C LEU A 354 -20.96 31.55 -8.17
N VAL A 355 -21.20 31.98 -9.41
CA VAL A 355 -20.15 32.56 -10.27
C VAL A 355 -19.48 33.76 -9.59
N SER A 356 -20.28 34.70 -9.07
CA SER A 356 -19.76 35.89 -8.38
C SER A 356 -18.97 35.54 -7.12
N THR A 357 -19.37 34.48 -6.42
CA THR A 357 -18.68 34.00 -5.21
C THR A 357 -17.36 33.31 -5.56
N CYS A 358 -17.33 32.49 -6.62
CA CYS A 358 -16.10 31.91 -7.15
C CYS A 358 -15.11 32.99 -7.59
N GLN A 359 -15.57 34.08 -8.21
CA GLN A 359 -14.72 35.21 -8.60
C GLN A 359 -14.10 35.90 -7.38
N LYS A 360 -14.91 36.22 -6.36
CA LYS A 360 -14.42 36.79 -5.09
C LYS A 360 -13.40 35.90 -4.40
N TYR A 361 -13.64 34.58 -4.41
CA TYR A 361 -12.70 33.60 -3.86
C TYR A 361 -11.38 33.60 -4.64
N PHE A 362 -11.46 33.57 -5.97
CA PHE A 362 -10.29 33.61 -6.84
C PHE A 362 -9.48 34.89 -6.61
N ASP A 363 -10.11 36.06 -6.60
CA ASP A 363 -9.40 37.33 -6.38
C ASP A 363 -8.63 37.36 -5.07
N SER A 364 -9.19 36.73 -4.03
CA SER A 364 -8.58 36.66 -2.69
C SER A 364 -7.45 35.62 -2.59
N ASN A 365 -7.48 34.56 -3.41
CA ASN A 365 -6.59 33.39 -3.27
C ASN A 365 -5.78 33.05 -4.53
N LYS A 366 -5.88 33.82 -5.62
CA LYS A 366 -5.25 33.51 -6.92
C LYS A 366 -3.74 33.30 -6.86
N ASN A 367 -3.05 33.91 -5.90
CA ASN A 367 -1.61 33.74 -5.66
C ASN A 367 -1.27 32.54 -4.75
N LYS A 368 -2.24 31.66 -4.46
CA LYS A 368 -2.07 30.46 -3.62
C LYS A 368 -2.29 29.20 -4.46
N LEU A 369 -1.39 28.23 -4.34
CA LEU A 369 -1.42 27.00 -5.13
C LEU A 369 -2.68 26.14 -4.90
N TYR A 370 -3.32 26.26 -3.73
CA TYR A 370 -4.56 25.56 -3.41
C TYR A 370 -5.81 26.17 -4.07
N CYS A 371 -5.70 27.33 -4.73
CA CYS A 371 -6.87 28.03 -5.30
C CYS A 371 -7.58 27.17 -6.36
N PHE A 372 -6.81 26.52 -7.25
CA PHE A 372 -7.36 25.59 -8.23
C PHE A 372 -8.12 24.43 -7.57
N SER A 373 -7.51 23.73 -6.60
CA SER A 373 -8.13 22.57 -5.95
C SER A 373 -9.40 22.94 -5.18
N ASP A 374 -9.42 24.12 -4.57
CA ASP A 374 -10.57 24.60 -3.82
C ASP A 374 -11.77 24.95 -4.72
N LEU A 375 -11.51 25.52 -5.90
CA LEU A 375 -12.55 25.92 -6.85
C LEU A 375 -13.09 24.77 -7.70
N GLN A 376 -12.34 23.66 -7.82
CA GLN A 376 -12.67 22.56 -8.72
C GLN A 376 -14.09 22.00 -8.48
N LEU A 377 -14.46 21.78 -7.21
CA LEU A 377 -15.79 21.27 -6.83
C LEU A 377 -16.91 22.22 -7.28
N TYR A 378 -16.74 23.52 -7.01
CA TYR A 378 -17.79 24.53 -7.23
C TYR A 378 -17.97 24.87 -8.71
N LEU A 379 -16.89 24.93 -9.48
CA LEU A 379 -16.94 25.20 -10.92
C LEU A 379 -17.56 24.04 -11.71
N THR A 380 -17.45 22.80 -11.21
CA THR A 380 -18.08 21.63 -11.84
C THR A 380 -19.61 21.70 -11.82
N ALA A 381 -20.20 22.43 -10.87
CA ALA A 381 -21.65 22.60 -10.77
C ALA A 381 -22.21 23.67 -11.73
N LEU A 382 -21.34 24.48 -12.35
CA LEU A 382 -21.74 25.53 -13.29
C LEU A 382 -21.93 24.96 -14.70
N ASP A 383 -22.70 25.66 -15.52
CA ASP A 383 -22.85 25.34 -16.93
C ASP A 383 -21.59 25.75 -17.72
N LYS A 384 -21.41 25.13 -18.90
CA LYS A 384 -20.21 25.33 -19.73
C LYS A 384 -19.95 26.80 -20.07
N GLU A 385 -21.00 27.59 -20.30
CA GLU A 385 -20.84 29.01 -20.65
C GLU A 385 -20.32 29.83 -19.47
N ALA A 386 -20.88 29.63 -18.27
CA ALA A 386 -20.39 30.31 -17.06
C ALA A 386 -18.95 29.90 -16.72
N VAL A 387 -18.61 28.62 -16.86
CA VAL A 387 -17.24 28.13 -16.63
C VAL A 387 -16.27 28.76 -17.63
N SER A 388 -16.60 28.81 -18.92
CA SER A 388 -15.75 29.47 -19.92
C SER A 388 -15.52 30.95 -19.60
N LYS A 389 -16.57 31.69 -19.23
CA LYS A 389 -16.44 33.09 -18.80
C LYS A 389 -15.57 33.24 -17.55
N PHE A 390 -15.65 32.30 -16.61
CA PHE A 390 -14.81 32.29 -15.42
C PHE A 390 -13.33 32.02 -15.74
N VAL A 391 -13.04 31.06 -16.62
CA VAL A 391 -11.66 30.77 -17.05
C VAL A 391 -11.07 31.97 -17.80
N GLU A 392 -11.83 32.61 -18.69
CA GLU A 392 -11.41 33.85 -19.34
C GLU A 392 -11.19 35.01 -18.37
N TYR A 393 -11.98 35.08 -17.29
CA TYR A 393 -11.78 36.04 -16.22
C TYR A 393 -10.44 35.78 -15.52
N ALA A 394 -10.19 34.53 -15.11
CA ALA A 394 -8.97 34.12 -14.44
C ALA A 394 -7.72 34.36 -15.30
N SER A 395 -7.79 34.12 -16.62
CA SER A 395 -6.66 34.33 -17.53
C SER A 395 -6.31 35.80 -17.77
N LYS A 396 -7.27 36.71 -17.60
CA LYS A 396 -7.06 38.17 -17.73
C LYS A 396 -6.52 38.81 -16.45
N CYS A 397 -6.68 38.17 -15.30
CA CYS A 397 -6.17 38.65 -14.03
C CYS A 397 -4.64 38.71 -14.06
N ARG A 398 -4.09 39.92 -14.00
CA ARG A 398 -2.65 40.12 -13.86
C ARG A 398 -2.22 40.06 -12.40
N GLU A 399 -0.98 39.67 -12.18
CA GLU A 399 -0.32 39.82 -10.89
C GLU A 399 0.15 41.26 -10.69
N GLU A 400 0.06 41.73 -9.45
CA GLU A 400 0.75 42.96 -9.06
C GLU A 400 2.23 42.64 -8.90
N ASN A 401 3.10 43.38 -9.59
CA ASN A 401 4.54 43.17 -9.56
C ASN A 401 5.12 43.51 -8.18
N VAL A 402 5.19 42.52 -7.29
CA VAL A 402 5.97 42.59 -6.06
C VAL A 402 7.32 41.93 -6.32
N ASN A 403 8.40 42.71 -6.26
CA ASN A 403 9.75 42.19 -6.42
C ASN A 403 10.11 41.21 -5.28
N ASN A 404 10.74 40.08 -5.62
CA ASN A 404 11.22 39.02 -4.71
C ASN A 404 10.14 38.15 -4.00
N ASP A 405 8.96 37.91 -4.61
CA ASP A 405 8.01 36.90 -4.11
C ASP A 405 8.25 35.52 -4.75
N PRO A 406 8.57 34.45 -3.98
CA PRO A 406 8.67 33.09 -4.52
C PRO A 406 7.34 32.54 -5.08
N PHE A 407 6.21 33.19 -4.80
CA PHE A 407 4.89 32.86 -5.36
C PHE A 407 4.52 33.71 -6.59
N LYS A 408 5.48 34.46 -7.15
CA LYS A 408 5.32 35.15 -8.43
C LYS A 408 5.02 34.13 -9.55
N GLY A 409 3.97 34.39 -10.33
CA GLY A 409 3.47 33.54 -11.41
C GLY A 409 2.39 32.55 -11.00
N VAL A 410 2.07 32.38 -9.71
CA VAL A 410 1.07 31.40 -9.23
C VAL A 410 -0.33 31.69 -9.76
N THR A 411 -0.69 32.96 -9.99
CA THR A 411 -1.98 33.33 -10.59
C THR A 411 -2.09 32.76 -12.00
N THR A 412 -1.03 32.91 -12.80
CA THR A 412 -0.97 32.37 -14.16
C THR A 412 -1.02 30.85 -14.16
N ILE A 413 -0.30 30.20 -13.23
CA ILE A 413 -0.33 28.75 -13.07
C ILE A 413 -1.74 28.27 -12.73
N ASN A 414 -2.43 28.91 -11.78
CA ASN A 414 -3.82 28.57 -11.44
C ASN A 414 -4.76 28.78 -12.63
N ALA A 415 -4.61 29.86 -13.39
CA ALA A 415 -5.41 30.11 -14.59
C ALA A 415 -5.18 29.01 -15.65
N LEU A 416 -3.93 28.56 -15.87
CA LEU A 416 -3.61 27.47 -16.78
C LEU A 416 -4.13 26.11 -16.30
N LYS A 417 -4.12 25.83 -14.99
CA LYS A 417 -4.76 24.63 -14.42
C LYS A 417 -6.28 24.64 -14.65
N LEU A 418 -6.92 25.80 -14.46
CA LEU A 418 -8.35 25.98 -14.75
C LEU A 418 -8.64 25.79 -16.25
N GLU A 419 -7.83 26.36 -17.14
CA GLU A 419 -7.93 26.18 -18.59
C GLU A 419 -7.77 24.70 -18.99
N TYR A 420 -6.73 24.02 -18.47
CA TYR A 420 -6.51 22.60 -18.70
C TYR A 420 -7.72 21.77 -18.27
N CYS A 421 -8.20 21.96 -17.04
CA CYS A 421 -9.28 21.15 -16.48
C CYS A 421 -10.61 21.40 -17.21
N PHE A 422 -11.00 22.66 -17.33
CA PHE A 422 -12.37 23.03 -17.70
C PHE A 422 -12.57 23.39 -19.17
N ILE A 423 -11.51 23.70 -19.92
CA ILE A 423 -11.60 24.02 -21.36
C ILE A 423 -11.06 22.88 -22.20
N LEU A 424 -9.87 22.36 -21.87
CA LEU A 424 -9.22 21.32 -22.67
C LEU A 424 -9.74 19.92 -22.30
N SER A 425 -9.53 19.47 -21.06
CA SER A 425 -9.84 18.09 -20.66
C SER A 425 -11.35 17.80 -20.61
N SER A 426 -12.16 18.75 -20.16
CA SER A 426 -13.63 18.63 -20.15
C SER A 426 -14.24 18.46 -21.55
N ASN A 427 -13.54 18.94 -22.60
CA ASN A 427 -13.99 18.94 -23.99
C ASN A 427 -13.03 18.14 -24.90
N ALA A 428 -12.29 17.17 -24.35
CA ALA A 428 -11.18 16.48 -25.01
C ALA A 428 -11.49 15.95 -26.43
N ALA A 429 -12.74 15.55 -26.70
CA ALA A 429 -13.17 15.04 -28.01
C ALA A 429 -13.14 16.10 -29.14
N ASN A 430 -13.21 17.39 -28.80
CA ASN A 430 -13.34 18.49 -29.76
C ASN A 430 -12.12 19.43 -29.77
N VAL A 431 -11.10 19.17 -28.94
CA VAL A 431 -9.90 20.02 -28.86
C VAL A 431 -9.01 19.75 -30.07
N SER A 432 -8.61 20.79 -30.79
CA SER A 432 -7.69 20.64 -31.93
C SER A 432 -6.25 20.43 -31.47
N LYS A 433 -5.44 19.75 -32.29
CA LYS A 433 -3.99 19.62 -32.07
C LYS A 433 -3.33 20.98 -31.82
N SER A 434 -3.66 21.98 -32.63
CA SER A 434 -3.10 23.34 -32.52
C SER A 434 -3.40 24.03 -31.19
N GLN A 435 -4.58 23.81 -30.59
CA GLN A 435 -4.92 24.38 -29.29
C GLN A 435 -4.07 23.79 -28.17
N VAL A 436 -3.82 22.47 -28.22
CA VAL A 436 -2.96 21.80 -27.24
C VAL A 436 -1.50 22.22 -27.41
N GLU A 437 -1.02 22.30 -28.65
CA GLU A 437 0.33 22.76 -28.95
C GLU A 437 0.56 24.19 -28.44
N ASP A 438 -0.37 25.11 -28.67
CA ASP A 438 -0.31 26.48 -28.11
C ASP A 438 -0.26 26.48 -26.58
N PHE A 439 -1.12 25.68 -25.93
CA PHE A 439 -1.13 25.56 -24.47
C PHE A 439 0.23 25.08 -23.94
N ILE A 440 0.80 24.03 -24.56
CA ILE A 440 2.12 23.50 -24.19
C ILE A 440 3.20 24.57 -24.38
N SER A 441 3.20 25.26 -25.52
CA SER A 441 4.15 26.34 -25.80
C SER A 441 4.06 27.46 -24.75
N ARG A 442 2.84 27.87 -24.36
CA ARG A 442 2.65 28.86 -23.28
C ARG A 442 3.21 28.37 -21.95
N CYS A 443 2.95 27.13 -21.57
CA CYS A 443 3.49 26.55 -20.33
C CYS A 443 5.03 26.56 -20.32
N LEU A 444 5.68 26.08 -21.39
CA LEU A 444 7.14 26.01 -21.49
C LEU A 444 7.78 27.41 -21.56
N HIS A 445 7.16 28.33 -22.29
CA HIS A 445 7.61 29.71 -22.38
C HIS A 445 7.62 30.39 -21.00
N ILE A 446 6.51 30.31 -20.26
CA ILE A 446 6.40 30.90 -18.92
C ILE A 446 7.37 30.21 -17.94
N TYR A 447 7.55 28.89 -18.06
CA TYR A 447 8.52 28.14 -17.25
C TYR A 447 9.95 28.66 -17.44
N ARG A 448 10.34 28.99 -18.68
CA ARG A 448 11.67 29.52 -19.02
C ARG A 448 11.88 30.94 -18.52
N GLU A 449 10.84 31.77 -18.54
CA GLU A 449 10.91 33.15 -18.05
C GLU A 449 10.86 33.26 -16.53
N ALA A 450 10.51 32.19 -15.82
CA ALA A 450 10.43 32.18 -14.37
C ALA A 450 11.81 32.36 -13.72
N ASP A 451 11.92 33.31 -12.79
CA ASP A 451 13.13 33.53 -11.99
C ASP A 451 13.46 32.28 -11.16
N ARG A 452 14.72 31.81 -11.21
CA ARG A 452 15.18 30.62 -10.46
C ARG A 452 16.36 30.95 -9.53
N PRO A 453 16.45 30.30 -8.36
CA PRO A 453 17.62 30.42 -7.50
C PRO A 453 18.90 29.97 -8.23
N GLU A 454 20.05 30.60 -7.91
CA GLU A 454 21.33 30.19 -8.48
C GLU A 454 21.71 28.76 -8.05
N ARG A 455 22.23 27.96 -8.99
CA ARG A 455 22.65 26.56 -8.80
C ARG A 455 23.82 26.39 -7.81
N SER A 456 24.51 27.48 -7.46
CA SER A 456 25.59 27.54 -6.46
C SER A 456 25.08 27.50 -5.01
N SER A 457 23.78 27.70 -4.81
CA SER A 457 23.11 27.44 -3.53
C SER A 457 23.16 25.94 -3.19
N ALA A 458 23.20 25.59 -1.90
CA ALA A 458 23.42 24.21 -1.48
C ALA A 458 22.42 23.23 -2.14
N PRO A 459 22.81 21.96 -2.44
CA PRO A 459 21.90 20.98 -3.04
C PRO A 459 20.66 20.63 -2.20
N SER A 460 20.66 20.99 -0.91
CA SER A 460 19.50 20.90 -0.01
C SER A 460 18.53 22.09 -0.11
N THR A 461 18.84 23.12 -0.90
CA THR A 461 18.05 24.36 -1.05
C THR A 461 17.34 24.51 -2.40
N ILE A 462 17.54 23.58 -3.35
CA ILE A 462 16.75 23.57 -4.61
C ILE A 462 15.44 22.82 -4.35
N GLU A 463 14.53 23.46 -3.61
CA GLU A 463 13.17 22.99 -3.36
C GLU A 463 12.32 23.12 -4.63
N SER A 464 11.27 22.28 -4.75
CA SER A 464 10.29 22.39 -5.85
C SER A 464 9.71 23.80 -5.92
N GLN A 465 9.67 24.35 -7.13
CA GLN A 465 9.17 25.71 -7.37
C GLN A 465 7.74 25.65 -7.90
N PRO A 466 6.89 26.66 -7.61
CA PRO A 466 5.55 26.74 -8.20
C PRO A 466 5.54 26.64 -9.73
N SER A 467 6.56 27.20 -10.39
CA SER A 467 6.71 27.15 -11.85
C SER A 467 6.93 25.75 -12.41
N ASP A 468 7.37 24.78 -11.59
CA ASP A 468 7.56 23.39 -12.01
C ASP A 468 6.25 22.74 -12.50
N ASP A 469 5.10 23.19 -11.97
CA ASP A 469 3.77 22.75 -12.39
C ASP A 469 3.53 22.98 -13.89
N LEU A 470 4.18 23.96 -14.50
CA LEU A 470 4.05 24.26 -15.93
C LEU A 470 4.65 23.16 -16.81
N CYS A 471 5.81 22.62 -16.43
CA CYS A 471 6.41 21.46 -17.13
C CYS A 471 5.58 20.20 -16.93
N LEU A 472 5.03 20.01 -15.72
CA LEU A 472 4.09 18.91 -15.46
C LEU A 472 2.82 19.04 -16.31
N LEU A 473 2.22 20.24 -16.40
CA LEU A 473 1.05 20.52 -17.25
C LEU A 473 1.36 20.29 -18.73
N ALA A 474 2.53 20.71 -19.21
CA ALA A 474 2.98 20.46 -20.58
C ALA A 474 3.08 18.95 -20.89
N ALA A 475 3.75 18.19 -20.02
CA ALA A 475 3.85 16.73 -20.14
C ALA A 475 2.48 16.05 -20.05
N MET A 476 1.63 16.47 -19.10
CA MET A 476 0.26 15.96 -18.95
C MET A 476 -0.60 16.24 -20.19
N SER A 477 -0.45 17.40 -20.81
CA SER A 477 -1.19 17.77 -22.03
C SER A 477 -0.80 16.90 -23.21
N LEU A 478 0.51 16.69 -23.41
CA LEU A 478 1.01 15.75 -24.44
C LEU A 478 0.43 14.35 -24.24
N ILE A 479 0.51 13.82 -23.02
CA ILE A 479 0.01 12.48 -22.69
C ILE A 479 -1.51 12.39 -22.87
N ARG A 480 -2.27 13.40 -22.41
CA ARG A 480 -3.72 13.37 -22.36
C ARG A 480 -4.38 13.42 -23.73
N PHE A 481 -3.89 14.29 -24.61
CA PHE A 481 -4.58 14.61 -25.87
C PHE A 481 -4.02 13.87 -27.08
N SER A 482 -2.80 13.32 -27.01
CA SER A 482 -2.17 12.65 -28.15
C SER A 482 -2.94 11.45 -28.71
N GLY A 483 -3.66 10.71 -27.86
CA GLY A 483 -4.53 9.60 -28.31
C GLY A 483 -5.66 10.03 -29.25
N THR A 484 -6.08 11.30 -29.19
CA THR A 484 -7.11 11.86 -30.10
C THR A 484 -6.57 12.20 -31.48
N TRP A 485 -5.25 12.35 -31.63
CA TRP A 485 -4.60 12.73 -32.88
C TRP A 485 -4.32 11.53 -33.80
N ILE A 486 -4.37 10.31 -33.25
CA ILE A 486 -4.09 9.09 -34.00
C ILE A 486 -5.39 8.34 -34.28
N SER A 487 -5.67 8.09 -35.56
CA SER A 487 -6.83 7.30 -36.00
C SER A 487 -6.63 5.83 -35.62
N GLY A 488 -7.32 5.34 -34.58
CA GLY A 488 -7.30 3.91 -34.24
C GLY A 488 -7.81 3.53 -32.85
N SER A 489 -7.62 4.38 -31.84
CA SER A 489 -8.22 4.22 -30.50
C SER A 489 -7.97 5.46 -29.64
N GLN A 490 -9.04 6.16 -29.23
CA GLN A 490 -8.92 7.43 -28.48
C GLN A 490 -8.26 7.30 -27.09
N ASP A 491 -8.14 6.08 -26.56
CA ASP A 491 -7.65 5.81 -25.20
C ASP A 491 -6.20 5.29 -25.12
N GLN A 492 -5.52 5.05 -26.25
CA GLN A 492 -4.12 4.60 -26.21
C GLN A 492 -3.14 5.78 -26.35
N ILE A 493 -2.31 5.94 -25.33
CA ILE A 493 -1.19 6.89 -25.35
C ILE A 493 -0.08 6.31 -26.24
N PRO A 494 0.34 7.01 -27.30
CA PRO A 494 1.45 6.55 -28.14
C PRO A 494 2.76 6.57 -27.35
N ASP A 495 3.56 5.51 -27.43
CA ASP A 495 4.81 5.41 -26.65
C ASP A 495 5.85 6.47 -27.08
N THR A 496 5.80 6.94 -28.33
CA THR A 496 6.64 8.07 -28.79
C THR A 496 6.37 9.35 -28.01
N ILE A 497 5.12 9.61 -27.62
CA ILE A 497 4.74 10.77 -26.83
C ILE A 497 5.25 10.65 -25.39
N LEU A 498 5.33 9.43 -24.86
CA LEU A 498 5.93 9.18 -23.55
C LEU A 498 7.42 9.56 -23.53
N ILE A 499 8.16 9.33 -24.63
CA ILE A 499 9.56 9.77 -24.75
C ILE A 499 9.65 11.29 -24.70
N ARG A 500 8.76 12.01 -25.40
CA ARG A 500 8.72 13.49 -25.38
C ARG A 500 8.39 14.03 -23.99
N ALA A 501 7.39 13.45 -23.33
CA ALA A 501 7.01 13.81 -21.98
C ALA A 501 8.16 13.55 -20.99
N ALA A 502 8.86 12.43 -21.12
CA ALA A 502 10.05 12.15 -20.31
C ALA A 502 11.14 13.21 -20.49
N ALA A 503 11.44 13.64 -21.73
CA ALA A 503 12.42 14.68 -21.98
C ALA A 503 12.07 16.01 -21.28
N ILE A 504 10.79 16.44 -21.33
CA ILE A 504 10.31 17.64 -20.61
C ILE A 504 10.52 17.48 -19.09
N LEU A 505 10.22 16.31 -18.54
CA LEU A 505 10.37 16.06 -17.11
C LEU A 505 11.84 15.94 -16.69
N GLU A 506 12.72 15.41 -17.53
CA GLU A 506 14.17 15.40 -17.28
C GLU A 506 14.74 16.82 -17.30
N ARG A 507 14.27 17.67 -18.22
CA ARG A 507 14.59 19.10 -18.20
C ARG A 507 14.12 19.77 -16.91
N LEU A 508 12.92 19.44 -16.45
CA LEU A 508 12.41 19.92 -15.16
C LEU A 508 13.30 19.44 -14.00
N LEU A 509 13.67 18.15 -13.94
CA LEU A 509 14.52 17.62 -12.88
C LEU A 509 15.96 18.12 -12.93
N PHE A 510 16.43 18.55 -14.09
CA PHE A 510 17.72 19.23 -14.18
C PHE A 510 17.72 20.55 -13.41
N ASP A 511 16.60 21.29 -13.44
CA ASP A 511 16.45 22.54 -12.72
C ASP A 511 15.93 22.36 -11.29
N SER A 512 15.11 21.33 -11.04
CA SER A 512 14.48 21.01 -9.74
C SER A 512 14.64 19.51 -9.39
N PRO A 513 15.83 19.04 -8.96
CA PRO A 513 16.15 17.60 -8.85
C PRO A 513 15.29 16.79 -7.87
N HIS A 514 14.69 17.46 -6.88
CA HIS A 514 13.90 16.82 -5.82
C HIS A 514 12.38 16.92 -6.05
N ASN A 515 11.93 17.34 -7.24
CA ASN A 515 10.51 17.39 -7.55
C ASN A 515 9.89 15.98 -7.59
N TYR A 516 9.18 15.61 -6.52
CA TYR A 516 8.67 14.25 -6.35
C TYR A 516 7.57 13.89 -7.37
N GLN A 517 6.76 14.87 -7.83
CA GLN A 517 5.71 14.62 -8.81
C GLN A 517 6.33 14.27 -10.18
N ALA A 518 7.36 15.01 -10.58
CA ALA A 518 8.12 14.73 -11.79
C ALA A 518 8.85 13.38 -11.71
N LEU A 519 9.51 13.09 -10.58
CA LEU A 519 10.16 11.79 -10.34
C LEU A 519 9.17 10.62 -10.42
N LEU A 520 8.01 10.70 -9.76
CA LEU A 520 6.99 9.65 -9.79
C LEU A 520 6.42 9.44 -11.20
N LEU A 521 6.17 10.53 -11.93
CA LEU A 521 5.71 10.47 -13.31
C LEU A 521 6.77 9.86 -14.24
N LEU A 522 8.03 10.24 -14.09
CA LEU A 522 9.13 9.63 -14.83
C LEU A 522 9.30 8.15 -14.54
N VAL A 523 9.17 7.71 -13.28
CA VAL A 523 9.17 6.27 -12.94
C VAL A 523 8.08 5.54 -13.73
N ARG A 524 6.86 6.07 -13.79
CA ARG A 524 5.77 5.45 -14.56
C ARG A 524 6.02 5.46 -16.07
N ILE A 525 6.53 6.57 -16.60
CA ILE A 525 6.88 6.68 -18.02
C ILE A 525 7.98 5.69 -18.38
N TYR A 526 9.08 5.63 -17.62
CA TYR A 526 10.18 4.71 -17.87
C TYR A 526 9.75 3.26 -17.78
N LEU A 527 8.92 2.90 -16.79
CA LEU A 527 8.35 1.56 -16.74
C LEU A 527 7.52 1.26 -17.97
N ARG A 528 6.65 2.18 -18.43
CA ARG A 528 5.84 2.03 -19.67
C ARG A 528 6.72 1.85 -20.91
N LEU A 529 7.81 2.60 -21.01
CA LEU A 529 8.79 2.48 -22.09
C LEU A 529 9.65 1.21 -21.98
N GLY A 530 9.52 0.41 -20.92
CA GLY A 530 10.39 -0.76 -20.69
C GLY A 530 11.82 -0.40 -20.25
N ALA A 531 12.07 0.87 -19.93
CA ALA A 531 13.35 1.40 -19.46
C ALA A 531 13.51 1.19 -17.94
N GLY A 532 13.60 -0.07 -17.52
CA GLY A 532 13.55 -0.45 -16.11
C GLY A 532 14.68 0.12 -15.25
N SER A 533 15.90 0.23 -15.78
CA SER A 533 17.03 0.79 -15.03
C SER A 533 16.91 2.29 -14.79
N LEU A 534 16.35 3.04 -15.76
CA LEU A 534 16.01 4.44 -15.55
C LEU A 534 14.88 4.62 -14.53
N ALA A 535 13.89 3.72 -14.53
CA ALA A 535 12.86 3.72 -13.50
C ALA A 535 13.46 3.48 -12.09
N LEU A 536 14.42 2.55 -11.96
CA LEU A 536 15.17 2.33 -10.71
C LEU A 536 15.96 3.57 -10.29
N LYS A 537 16.68 4.21 -11.23
CA LYS A 537 17.46 5.44 -11.00
C LYS A 537 16.59 6.63 -10.60
N ALA A 538 15.44 6.82 -11.22
CA ALA A 538 14.51 7.87 -10.84
C ALA A 538 13.87 7.58 -9.47
N PHE A 539 13.51 6.32 -9.20
CA PHE A 539 12.90 5.94 -7.93
C PHE A 539 13.87 6.03 -6.74
N SER A 540 15.17 5.78 -6.93
CA SER A 540 16.17 5.88 -5.86
C SER A 540 16.26 7.31 -5.30
N LYS A 541 16.11 8.33 -6.14
CA LYS A 541 16.10 9.75 -5.75
C LYS A 541 14.95 10.08 -4.78
N LEU A 542 13.82 9.37 -4.85
CA LEU A 542 12.68 9.55 -3.92
C LEU A 542 12.99 9.11 -2.49
N SER A 543 14.06 8.33 -2.26
CA SER A 543 14.50 7.89 -0.93
C SER A 543 13.39 7.22 -0.08
N VAL A 544 12.55 6.38 -0.72
CA VAL A 544 11.40 5.71 -0.09
C VAL A 544 11.82 4.84 1.10
N LYS A 545 11.20 5.09 2.28
CA LYS A 545 11.51 4.41 3.55
C LYS A 545 10.25 4.06 4.35
N GLN A 546 10.34 2.99 5.14
CA GLN A 546 9.33 2.57 6.13
C GLN A 546 7.92 2.49 5.53
N MET A 547 6.94 3.22 6.08
CA MET A 547 5.54 3.18 5.65
C MET A 547 5.33 3.58 4.19
N GLN A 548 6.26 4.33 3.59
CA GLN A 548 6.21 4.67 2.17
C GLN A 548 6.37 3.45 1.26
N PHE A 549 6.90 2.33 1.77
CA PHE A 549 6.80 1.07 1.03
C PHE A 549 5.32 0.71 0.82
N GLU A 550 4.50 0.66 1.88
CA GLU A 550 3.07 0.33 1.77
C GLU A 550 2.32 1.26 0.81
N THR A 551 2.57 2.57 0.91
CA THR A 551 1.73 3.58 0.24
C THR A 551 2.25 4.03 -1.12
N VAL A 552 3.57 4.06 -1.36
CA VAL A 552 4.18 4.69 -2.55
C VAL A 552 4.97 3.71 -3.42
N ALA A 553 5.64 2.70 -2.86
CA ALA A 553 6.56 1.84 -3.62
C ALA A 553 5.88 1.01 -4.73
N HIS A 554 4.56 0.84 -4.68
CA HIS A 554 3.78 0.24 -5.75
C HIS A 554 3.97 0.96 -7.11
N ASN A 555 4.37 2.24 -7.11
CA ASN A 555 4.67 2.98 -8.33
C ASN A 555 5.82 2.38 -9.15
N LEU A 556 6.83 1.83 -8.46
CA LEU A 556 7.93 1.11 -9.09
C LEU A 556 7.64 -0.39 -9.20
N PHE A 557 7.16 -1.02 -8.13
CA PHE A 557 7.16 -2.47 -7.99
C PHE A 557 6.09 -3.20 -8.80
N THR A 558 5.03 -2.51 -9.22
CA THR A 558 3.94 -3.13 -10.00
C THR A 558 4.49 -3.73 -11.30
N ARG A 559 4.43 -5.06 -11.44
CA ARG A 559 4.91 -5.83 -12.61
C ARG A 559 6.42 -5.73 -12.90
N LEU A 560 7.21 -5.15 -12.00
CA LEU A 560 8.68 -5.00 -12.18
C LEU A 560 9.38 -6.35 -12.40
N ALA A 561 8.89 -7.41 -11.75
CA ALA A 561 9.39 -8.79 -11.91
C ALA A 561 9.28 -9.35 -13.34
N THR A 562 8.54 -8.67 -14.22
CA THR A 562 8.34 -9.03 -15.63
C THR A 562 8.71 -7.90 -16.58
N ILE A 563 9.28 -6.80 -16.07
CA ILE A 563 9.79 -5.69 -16.88
C ILE A 563 11.32 -5.68 -16.81
N HIS A 564 11.88 -5.76 -15.59
CA HIS A 564 13.31 -5.71 -15.34
C HIS A 564 13.64 -6.53 -14.06
N PRO A 565 13.68 -7.88 -14.15
CA PRO A 565 13.90 -8.75 -12.97
C PRO A 565 15.37 -8.91 -12.55
N HIS A 566 16.32 -8.34 -13.28
CA HIS A 566 17.75 -8.45 -13.04
C HIS A 566 18.32 -7.14 -12.48
N SER A 567 19.52 -7.19 -11.93
CA SER A 567 20.25 -5.98 -11.51
C SER A 567 20.58 -5.09 -12.72
N ALA A 568 20.34 -3.80 -12.58
CA ALA A 568 20.89 -2.74 -13.43
C ALA A 568 22.35 -2.43 -13.05
N PRO A 569 23.09 -1.67 -13.87
CA PRO A 569 24.41 -1.19 -13.49
C PRO A 569 24.38 -0.34 -12.20
N PRO A 570 25.48 -0.33 -11.43
CA PRO A 570 25.56 0.49 -10.22
C PRO A 570 25.35 1.97 -10.53
N ILE A 571 24.52 2.62 -9.72
CA ILE A 571 24.24 4.05 -9.82
C ILE A 571 25.11 4.77 -8.78
N GLU A 572 25.77 5.86 -9.19
CA GLU A 572 26.61 6.65 -8.30
C GLU A 572 25.82 7.17 -7.09
N GLY A 573 26.36 6.96 -5.89
CA GLY A 573 25.73 7.39 -4.63
C GLY A 573 24.52 6.56 -4.17
N ALA A 574 24.10 5.55 -4.92
CA ALA A 574 22.94 4.71 -4.60
C ALA A 574 23.32 3.43 -3.82
N GLU A 575 22.39 2.89 -3.04
CA GLU A 575 22.56 1.61 -2.36
C GLU A 575 22.31 0.43 -3.31
N TYR A 576 22.79 -0.78 -2.97
CA TYR A 576 22.58 -1.97 -3.80
C TYR A 576 21.10 -2.23 -4.12
N LYS A 577 20.21 -1.98 -3.17
CA LYS A 577 18.74 -2.10 -3.35
C LYS A 577 18.16 -1.14 -4.40
N ASP A 578 18.89 -0.10 -4.78
CA ASP A 578 18.39 0.96 -5.66
C ASP A 578 18.59 0.62 -7.14
N PHE A 579 19.48 -0.33 -7.45
CA PHE A 579 19.71 -0.84 -8.81
C PHE A 579 19.53 -2.36 -8.92
N ASP A 580 19.41 -3.10 -7.81
CA ASP A 580 19.02 -4.51 -7.79
C ASP A 580 17.54 -4.67 -7.34
N PRO A 581 16.61 -4.98 -8.27
CA PRO A 581 15.19 -5.15 -7.95
C PRO A 581 14.94 -6.20 -6.87
N GLN A 582 15.63 -7.34 -6.90
CA GLN A 582 15.42 -8.41 -5.94
C GLN A 582 15.72 -7.94 -4.50
N SER A 583 16.81 -7.20 -4.32
CA SER A 583 17.17 -6.54 -3.06
C SER A 583 16.18 -5.45 -2.66
N ALA A 584 15.65 -4.69 -3.62
CA ALA A 584 14.59 -3.70 -3.36
C ALA A 584 13.33 -4.35 -2.75
N PHE A 585 12.83 -5.44 -3.35
CA PHE A 585 11.70 -6.20 -2.85
C PHE A 585 11.99 -6.81 -1.46
N VAL A 586 13.20 -7.33 -1.25
CA VAL A 586 13.65 -7.84 0.05
C VAL A 586 13.61 -6.75 1.12
N GLN A 587 14.09 -5.55 0.81
CA GLN A 587 14.09 -4.44 1.76
C GLN A 587 12.66 -4.03 2.13
N ALA A 588 11.76 -4.01 1.16
CA ALA A 588 10.36 -3.70 1.39
C ALA A 588 9.65 -4.78 2.22
N LEU A 589 9.97 -6.06 2.01
CA LEU A 589 9.46 -7.17 2.86
C LEU A 589 10.05 -7.15 4.27
N ASN A 590 11.30 -6.70 4.44
CA ASN A 590 11.91 -6.50 5.75
C ASN A 590 11.18 -5.42 6.57
N PHE A 591 10.60 -4.40 5.92
CA PHE A 591 9.77 -3.39 6.59
C PHE A 591 8.58 -4.05 7.30
N TYR A 592 7.79 -4.91 6.66
CA TYR A 592 6.65 -5.57 7.30
C TYR A 592 7.07 -6.42 8.50
N ARG A 593 8.15 -7.18 8.38
CA ARG A 593 8.69 -7.98 9.50
C ARG A 593 9.09 -7.08 10.68
N THR A 594 9.74 -5.95 10.38
CA THR A 594 10.16 -4.99 11.40
C THR A 594 8.94 -4.32 12.04
N ALA A 595 7.95 -3.93 11.24
CA ALA A 595 6.70 -3.35 11.69
C ALA A 595 5.93 -4.30 12.61
N GLU A 596 5.87 -5.59 12.31
CA GLU A 596 5.22 -6.60 13.17
C GLU A 596 5.87 -6.65 14.56
N VAL A 597 7.21 -6.65 14.64
CA VAL A 597 7.93 -6.68 15.91
C VAL A 597 7.80 -5.35 16.68
N THR A 598 7.93 -4.22 15.99
CA THR A 598 7.88 -2.90 16.65
C THR A 598 6.48 -2.56 17.14
N THR A 599 5.43 -2.89 16.39
CA THR A 599 4.03 -2.65 16.79
C THR A 599 3.65 -3.47 18.02
N VAL A 600 4.04 -4.75 18.12
CA VAL A 600 3.83 -5.56 19.34
C VAL A 600 4.48 -4.88 20.56
N ARG A 601 5.75 -4.49 20.44
CA ARG A 601 6.47 -3.81 21.53
C ARG A 601 5.82 -2.48 21.92
N HIS A 602 5.39 -1.68 20.94
CA HIS A 602 4.74 -0.39 21.20
C HIS A 602 3.37 -0.57 21.87
N ARG A 603 2.60 -1.60 21.51
CA ARG A 603 1.34 -1.93 22.19
C ARG A 603 1.56 -2.30 23.66
N SER A 604 2.53 -3.18 23.95
CA SER A 604 2.87 -3.56 25.32
C SER A 604 3.31 -2.36 26.16
N ASN A 605 4.23 -1.53 25.64
CA ASN A 605 4.69 -0.32 26.32
C ASN A 605 3.57 0.72 26.49
N GLY A 606 2.73 0.90 25.46
CA GLY A 606 1.60 1.83 25.48
C GLY A 606 0.60 1.48 26.58
N LEU A 607 0.41 0.20 26.88
CA LEU A 607 -0.51 -0.26 27.92
C LEU A 607 -0.03 0.10 29.33
N ASP A 608 1.28 0.01 29.57
CA ASP A 608 1.90 0.44 30.83
C ASP A 608 1.89 1.96 31.00
N LEU A 609 1.94 2.71 29.90
CA LEU A 609 1.83 4.17 29.87
C LEU A 609 0.39 4.70 29.87
N GLY A 610 -0.61 3.82 29.74
CA GLY A 610 -2.04 4.20 29.73
C GLY A 610 -2.53 4.82 28.42
N SER A 611 -1.86 4.56 27.29
CA SER A 611 -2.19 5.16 25.98
C SER A 611 -3.14 4.28 25.16
N TYR A 612 -4.37 4.08 25.65
CA TYR A 612 -5.30 3.07 25.13
C TYR A 612 -5.73 3.27 23.67
N VAL A 613 -5.99 4.51 23.26
CA VAL A 613 -6.43 4.81 21.88
C VAL A 613 -5.32 4.55 20.87
N ASN A 614 -4.07 4.89 21.21
CA ASN A 614 -2.93 4.63 20.36
C ASN A 614 -2.63 3.13 20.25
N ILE A 615 -2.89 2.35 21.30
CA ILE A 615 -2.79 0.88 21.24
C ILE A 615 -3.81 0.32 20.25
N GLU A 616 -5.07 0.74 20.31
CA GLU A 616 -6.11 0.32 19.36
C GLU A 616 -5.70 0.65 17.91
N GLY A 617 -5.25 1.89 17.66
CA GLY A 617 -4.72 2.30 16.35
C GLY A 617 -3.51 1.47 15.90
N THR A 618 -2.65 1.06 16.83
CA THR A 618 -1.50 0.18 16.54
C THR A 618 -1.94 -1.25 16.22
N ILE A 619 -2.97 -1.79 16.90
CA ILE A 619 -3.57 -3.09 16.58
C ILE A 619 -4.12 -3.07 15.15
N GLU A 620 -4.87 -2.01 14.81
CA GLU A 620 -5.44 -1.85 13.48
C GLU A 620 -4.37 -1.69 12.40
N LEU A 621 -3.33 -0.89 12.64
CA LEU A 621 -2.20 -0.75 11.73
C LEU A 621 -1.50 -2.10 11.50
N GLN A 622 -1.26 -2.87 12.56
CA GLN A 622 -0.63 -4.19 12.44
C GLN A 622 -1.50 -5.14 11.61
N ARG A 623 -2.83 -5.15 11.84
CA ARG A 623 -3.78 -5.95 11.07
C ARG A 623 -3.74 -5.58 9.58
N ARG A 624 -3.84 -4.29 9.26
CA ARG A 624 -3.77 -3.77 7.89
C ARG A 624 -2.47 -4.15 7.18
N LEU A 625 -1.33 -4.00 7.86
CA LEU A 625 -0.01 -4.39 7.32
C LEU A 625 0.14 -5.91 7.18
N LYS A 626 -0.43 -6.70 8.09
CA LYS A 626 -0.35 -8.16 8.06
C LYS A 626 -1.02 -8.72 6.81
N TYR A 627 -2.20 -8.20 6.46
CA TYR A 627 -3.02 -8.60 5.33
C TYR A 627 -2.85 -7.70 4.09
N SER A 628 -1.81 -6.88 4.04
CA SER A 628 -1.54 -5.97 2.92
C SER A 628 -1.42 -6.72 1.59
N VAL A 629 -2.10 -6.19 0.56
CA VAL A 629 -1.94 -6.63 -0.83
C VAL A 629 -0.50 -6.46 -1.31
N CYS A 630 0.17 -5.36 -0.96
CA CYS A 630 1.57 -5.11 -1.31
C CYS A 630 2.49 -6.19 -0.74
N ARG A 631 2.35 -6.50 0.56
CA ARG A 631 3.12 -7.57 1.22
C ARG A 631 3.00 -8.90 0.48
N ARG A 632 1.78 -9.26 0.07
CA ARG A 632 1.49 -10.51 -0.63
C ARG A 632 2.07 -10.52 -2.04
N MET A 633 1.81 -9.46 -2.81
CA MET A 633 2.31 -9.31 -4.18
C MET A 633 3.84 -9.37 -4.22
N TRP A 634 4.51 -8.66 -3.33
CA TRP A 634 5.97 -8.57 -3.29
C TRP A 634 6.64 -9.88 -2.89
N ALA A 635 6.02 -10.65 -1.99
CA ALA A 635 6.47 -11.99 -1.67
C ALA A 635 6.40 -12.91 -2.91
N LEU A 636 5.36 -12.79 -3.73
CA LEU A 636 5.22 -13.55 -4.98
C LEU A 636 6.20 -13.08 -6.06
N ASP A 637 6.35 -11.76 -6.23
CA ASP A 637 7.21 -11.16 -7.26
C ASP A 637 8.71 -11.38 -6.99
N VAL A 638 9.18 -11.27 -5.74
CA VAL A 638 10.60 -11.54 -5.43
C VAL A 638 10.97 -13.01 -5.71
N ARG A 639 10.00 -13.92 -5.55
CA ARG A 639 10.15 -15.34 -5.87
C ARG A 639 10.09 -15.57 -7.38
N ARG A 640 9.26 -14.83 -8.11
CA ARG A 640 9.27 -14.80 -9.58
C ARG A 640 10.62 -14.31 -10.11
N MET A 641 11.15 -13.21 -9.58
CA MET A 641 12.49 -12.72 -9.91
C MET A 641 13.55 -13.79 -9.65
N GLN A 642 13.47 -14.48 -8.50
CA GLN A 642 14.39 -15.58 -8.20
C GLN A 642 14.37 -16.69 -9.27
N ARG A 643 13.18 -17.03 -9.79
CA ARG A 643 13.03 -18.03 -10.85
C ARG A 643 13.57 -17.57 -12.19
N LEU A 644 13.39 -16.30 -12.53
CA LEU A 644 13.76 -15.72 -13.82
C LEU A 644 15.25 -15.34 -13.87
N ALA A 645 15.72 -14.56 -12.90
CA ALA A 645 17.07 -13.99 -12.86
C ALA A 645 18.07 -14.77 -11.98
N GLY A 646 17.59 -15.67 -11.11
CA GLY A 646 18.43 -16.40 -10.16
C GLY A 646 18.59 -15.69 -8.81
N GLY A 647 19.70 -15.90 -8.12
CA GLY A 647 19.97 -15.32 -6.79
C GLY A 647 19.54 -16.20 -5.60
N ASP A 648 19.55 -15.60 -4.42
CA ASP A 648 19.39 -16.32 -3.15
C ASP A 648 18.01 -16.99 -2.99
N PRO A 649 17.92 -18.12 -2.27
CA PRO A 649 16.64 -18.75 -1.96
C PRO A 649 15.65 -17.86 -1.19
N MET A 650 14.50 -17.57 -1.80
CA MET A 650 13.43 -16.75 -1.21
C MET A 650 12.40 -17.59 -0.41
N GLY A 651 12.86 -18.68 0.21
CA GLY A 651 12.01 -19.61 0.98
C GLY A 651 11.40 -19.01 2.26
N ARG A 652 12.04 -17.98 2.84
CA ARG A 652 11.51 -17.26 4.02
C ARG A 652 10.16 -16.56 3.78
N TYR A 653 9.75 -16.42 2.51
CA TYR A 653 8.48 -15.82 2.12
C TYR A 653 7.44 -16.85 1.66
N ASP A 654 7.70 -18.16 1.83
CA ASP A 654 6.78 -19.25 1.45
C ASP A 654 5.40 -19.09 2.12
N GLU A 655 5.37 -18.83 3.42
CA GLU A 655 4.12 -18.67 4.18
C GLU A 655 3.32 -17.46 3.71
N VAL A 656 3.99 -16.33 3.50
CA VAL A 656 3.36 -15.10 2.99
C VAL A 656 2.82 -15.32 1.58
N ALA A 657 3.57 -15.98 0.70
CA ALA A 657 3.12 -16.25 -0.68
C ALA A 657 1.91 -17.21 -0.74
N ARG A 658 1.78 -18.15 0.21
CA ARG A 658 0.70 -19.15 0.24
C ARG A 658 -0.57 -18.70 0.93
N ASP A 659 -0.46 -17.76 1.88
CA ASP A 659 -1.60 -17.38 2.70
C ASP A 659 -2.72 -16.74 1.84
N SER A 660 -3.94 -17.20 2.12
CA SER A 660 -5.17 -16.98 1.36
C SER A 660 -6.18 -16.13 2.12
N SER A 661 -5.77 -15.55 3.24
CA SER A 661 -6.58 -14.62 4.02
C SER A 661 -6.98 -13.40 3.17
N PRO A 662 -8.14 -12.79 3.44
CA PRO A 662 -8.59 -11.57 2.77
C PRO A 662 -7.52 -10.48 2.79
N LEU A 663 -7.47 -9.69 1.72
CA LEU A 663 -6.46 -8.65 1.53
C LEU A 663 -6.97 -7.28 1.95
N THR A 664 -6.06 -6.43 2.41
CA THR A 664 -6.29 -5.00 2.61
C THR A 664 -5.43 -4.22 1.61
N ASP A 665 -6.04 -3.28 0.90
CA ASP A 665 -5.34 -2.38 -0.02
C ASP A 665 -5.20 -0.99 0.61
N GLN A 666 -3.96 -0.52 0.79
CA GLN A 666 -3.64 0.79 1.35
C GLN A 666 -2.79 1.63 0.39
N ARG A 667 -2.70 1.22 -0.89
CA ARG A 667 -1.98 1.98 -1.91
C ARG A 667 -2.66 3.33 -2.09
N VAL A 668 -1.86 4.38 -2.20
CA VAL A 668 -2.33 5.75 -2.36
C VAL A 668 -1.89 6.28 -3.73
N PHE A 669 -2.84 6.79 -4.51
CA PHE A 669 -2.64 7.18 -5.92
C PHE A 669 -2.71 8.70 -6.15
N ASP A 670 -2.88 9.49 -5.09
CA ASP A 670 -3.04 10.95 -5.14
C ASP A 670 -1.72 11.74 -5.21
N ALA A 671 -0.57 11.05 -5.21
CA ALA A 671 0.74 11.68 -5.28
C ALA A 671 1.05 12.32 -6.65
N PHE A 672 0.30 11.96 -7.70
CA PHE A 672 0.41 12.57 -9.02
C PHE A 672 -0.37 13.89 -9.06
N MET A 673 0.17 14.90 -9.75
CA MET A 673 -0.63 16.07 -10.09
C MET A 673 -1.84 15.61 -10.93
N ASN A 674 -3.05 15.90 -10.44
CA ASN A 674 -4.28 15.57 -11.12
C ASN A 674 -5.10 16.84 -11.38
N CYS A 675 -5.04 17.35 -12.60
CA CYS A 675 -5.87 18.46 -13.08
C CYS A 675 -7.04 17.99 -13.93
N GLU A 676 -7.34 16.68 -13.94
CA GLU A 676 -8.48 16.11 -14.67
C GLU A 676 -9.81 16.49 -14.00
N PRO A 677 -10.90 16.64 -14.76
CA PRO A 677 -12.25 16.81 -14.21
C PRO A 677 -12.64 15.67 -13.26
N THR A 678 -13.45 15.96 -12.25
CA THR A 678 -13.85 15.00 -11.19
C THR A 678 -14.63 13.78 -11.70
N ASN A 679 -15.22 13.87 -12.89
CA ASN A 679 -15.98 12.79 -13.53
C ASN A 679 -15.16 11.98 -14.55
N GLN A 680 -13.85 12.25 -14.69
CA GLN A 680 -12.96 11.55 -15.61
C GLN A 680 -11.94 10.67 -14.85
N PRO A 681 -11.37 9.64 -15.50
CA PRO A 681 -10.24 8.89 -14.95
C PRO A 681 -9.12 9.83 -14.53
N THR A 682 -8.53 9.55 -13.37
CA THR A 682 -7.41 10.37 -12.85
C THR A 682 -6.20 10.24 -13.77
N PHE A 683 -5.29 11.22 -13.69
CA PHE A 683 -4.07 11.15 -14.49
C PHE A 683 -3.19 9.92 -14.15
N GLU A 684 -3.18 9.47 -12.89
CA GLU A 684 -2.47 8.24 -12.48
C GLU A 684 -3.00 7.00 -13.23
N GLU A 685 -4.32 6.88 -13.39
CA GLU A 685 -4.94 5.73 -14.06
C GLU A 685 -4.48 5.59 -15.51
N ARG A 686 -4.23 6.71 -16.19
CA ARG A 686 -3.70 6.75 -17.57
C ARG A 686 -2.26 6.27 -17.66
N MET A 687 -1.49 6.52 -16.61
CA MET A 687 -0.06 6.18 -16.51
C MET A 687 0.18 4.80 -15.88
N ARG A 688 -0.86 4.17 -15.35
CA ARG A 688 -0.79 2.84 -14.74
C ARG A 688 -0.32 1.77 -15.74
N LEU A 689 0.46 0.81 -15.25
CA LEU A 689 0.96 -0.32 -16.02
C LEU A 689 -0.13 -1.38 -16.16
N GLY A 690 -1.11 -1.16 -17.03
CA GLY A 690 -2.24 -2.07 -17.20
C GLY A 690 -3.23 -2.06 -16.02
N PRO A 691 -4.13 -3.06 -15.94
CA PRO A 691 -5.16 -3.10 -14.91
C PRO A 691 -4.58 -3.23 -13.49
N LEU A 692 -5.28 -2.73 -12.47
CA LEU A 692 -4.75 -2.61 -11.09
C LEU A 692 -4.74 -3.99 -10.40
N PRO A 693 -3.58 -4.57 -10.06
CA PRO A 693 -3.54 -5.88 -9.42
C PRO A 693 -4.20 -5.85 -8.03
N ARG A 694 -5.15 -6.75 -7.77
CA ARG A 694 -5.75 -6.98 -6.44
C ARG A 694 -5.82 -8.48 -6.16
N GLU A 695 -6.97 -8.99 -5.69
CA GLU A 695 -7.12 -10.34 -5.17
C GLU A 695 -7.02 -11.43 -6.24
N GLN A 696 -7.56 -11.19 -7.44
CA GLN A 696 -7.50 -12.15 -8.54
C GLN A 696 -6.09 -12.27 -9.10
N TRP A 697 -5.38 -11.13 -9.22
CA TRP A 697 -3.97 -11.16 -9.60
C TRP A 697 -3.11 -11.94 -8.59
N VAL A 698 -3.33 -11.71 -7.28
CA VAL A 698 -2.63 -12.44 -6.21
C VAL A 698 -2.91 -13.94 -6.28
N THR A 699 -4.17 -14.31 -6.48
CA THR A 699 -4.61 -15.71 -6.62
C THR A 699 -3.94 -16.37 -7.83
N SER A 700 -3.90 -15.65 -8.96
CA SER A 700 -3.20 -16.09 -10.17
C SER A 700 -1.70 -16.32 -9.94
N ALA A 701 -1.00 -15.34 -9.37
CA ALA A 701 0.43 -15.45 -9.08
C ALA A 701 0.74 -16.57 -8.08
N ARG A 702 -0.16 -16.84 -7.13
CA ARG A 702 -0.05 -17.97 -6.19
C ARG A 702 -0.11 -19.33 -6.88
N VAL A 703 -0.95 -19.49 -7.93
CA VAL A 703 -0.99 -20.74 -8.72
C VAL A 703 0.36 -21.01 -9.36
N THR A 704 0.97 -20.00 -9.99
CA THR A 704 2.31 -20.13 -10.57
C THR A 704 3.35 -20.42 -9.49
N ASP A 705 3.30 -19.78 -8.31
CA ASP A 705 4.24 -20.07 -7.22
C ASP A 705 4.09 -21.49 -6.65
N GLN A 706 2.85 -21.99 -6.54
CA GLN A 706 2.56 -23.36 -6.12
C GLN A 706 3.09 -24.40 -7.12
N LEU A 707 2.96 -24.13 -8.43
CA LEU A 707 3.55 -24.95 -9.49
C LEU A 707 5.05 -25.13 -9.29
N PHE A 708 5.80 -24.03 -9.15
CA PHE A 708 7.24 -24.09 -8.95
C PHE A 708 7.64 -24.66 -7.58
N SER A 709 6.87 -24.38 -6.52
CA SER A 709 7.09 -24.98 -5.20
C SER A 709 6.97 -26.50 -5.25
N THR A 710 5.98 -27.03 -5.98
CA THR A 710 5.76 -28.47 -6.15
C THR A 710 6.86 -29.10 -6.99
N LEU A 711 7.24 -28.48 -8.11
CA LEU A 711 8.36 -28.92 -8.95
C LEU A 711 9.69 -28.98 -8.17
N LYS A 712 9.97 -27.96 -7.35
CA LYS A 712 11.15 -27.93 -6.48
C LYS A 712 11.10 -29.03 -5.41
N GLY A 713 9.93 -29.28 -4.83
CA GLY A 713 9.72 -30.38 -3.88
C GLY A 713 10.01 -31.75 -4.48
N MET A 714 9.50 -32.01 -5.67
CA MET A 714 9.74 -33.25 -6.43
C MET A 714 11.22 -33.43 -6.78
N ALA A 715 11.89 -32.36 -7.24
CA ALA A 715 13.31 -32.41 -7.56
C ALA A 715 14.19 -32.74 -6.34
N LEU A 716 13.79 -32.29 -5.15
CA LEU A 716 14.48 -32.53 -3.88
C LEU A 716 14.05 -33.80 -3.14
N GLN A 717 13.10 -34.58 -3.68
CA GLN A 717 12.51 -35.77 -3.04
C GLN A 717 11.97 -35.49 -1.63
N LYS A 718 11.48 -34.27 -1.37
CA LYS A 718 10.90 -33.92 -0.07
C LYS A 718 9.51 -34.58 0.08
N PRO A 719 9.15 -35.10 1.27
CA PRO A 719 7.79 -35.60 1.49
C PRO A 719 6.77 -34.48 1.27
N VAL A 720 5.63 -34.84 0.64
CA VAL A 720 4.54 -33.92 0.37
C VAL A 720 3.98 -33.42 1.69
N SER A 721 4.20 -32.15 2.03
CA SER A 721 3.74 -31.58 3.29
C SER A 721 2.27 -31.14 3.27
N VAL A 722 1.72 -30.81 2.09
CA VAL A 722 0.32 -30.45 1.86
C VAL A 722 -0.04 -30.87 0.42
N GLU A 723 -1.13 -31.61 0.22
CA GLU A 723 -1.64 -31.89 -1.13
C GLU A 723 -2.11 -30.57 -1.76
N PRO A 724 -1.58 -30.17 -2.94
CA PRO A 724 -2.09 -29.01 -3.64
C PRO A 724 -3.50 -29.35 -4.14
N ASN A 725 -4.53 -28.74 -3.53
CA ASN A 725 -5.84 -28.64 -4.17
C ASN A 725 -5.78 -27.46 -5.14
N PRO A 726 -5.67 -27.71 -6.47
CA PRO A 726 -5.64 -26.63 -7.41
C PRO A 726 -6.97 -25.87 -7.35
N PRO A 727 -6.97 -24.53 -7.29
CA PRO A 727 -8.20 -23.74 -7.40
C PRO A 727 -8.91 -24.00 -8.73
N SER A 728 -10.22 -23.76 -8.78
CA SER A 728 -10.96 -23.88 -10.04
C SER A 728 -10.55 -22.75 -11.00
N LEU A 729 -10.76 -22.94 -12.30
CA LEU A 729 -10.45 -21.90 -13.28
C LEU A 729 -11.36 -20.67 -13.11
N GLU A 730 -12.61 -20.89 -12.68
CA GLU A 730 -13.59 -19.82 -12.42
C GLU A 730 -13.17 -18.95 -11.24
N ASP A 731 -12.52 -19.53 -10.22
CA ASP A 731 -11.99 -18.77 -9.06
C ASP A 731 -10.85 -17.81 -9.45
N ILE A 732 -10.20 -18.06 -10.59
CA ILE A 732 -9.01 -17.29 -11.04
C ILE A 732 -9.38 -16.32 -12.16
N VAL A 733 -10.21 -16.77 -13.12
CA VAL A 733 -10.57 -16.02 -14.34
C VAL A 733 -12.05 -15.65 -14.32
N GLY A 734 -12.55 -15.27 -13.15
CA GLY A 734 -13.92 -14.77 -12.96
C GLY A 734 -14.16 -13.45 -13.72
N SER A 735 -15.35 -12.87 -13.53
CA SER A 735 -15.79 -11.67 -14.26
C SER A 735 -14.89 -10.45 -14.07
N GLU A 736 -14.18 -10.34 -12.96
CA GLU A 736 -13.31 -9.17 -12.66
C GLU A 736 -11.87 -9.35 -13.17
N ALA A 737 -11.51 -10.47 -13.79
CA ALA A 737 -10.11 -10.79 -14.09
C ALA A 737 -9.48 -9.78 -15.06
N THR A 738 -10.25 -9.28 -16.02
CA THR A 738 -9.80 -8.25 -16.97
C THR A 738 -9.63 -6.87 -16.34
N THR A 739 -10.17 -6.65 -15.14
CA THR A 739 -10.03 -5.39 -14.39
C THR A 739 -8.77 -5.37 -13.50
N GLU A 740 -8.19 -6.53 -13.23
CA GLU A 740 -6.99 -6.67 -12.39
C GLU A 740 -5.76 -7.19 -13.14
N MET A 741 -5.98 -7.98 -14.20
CA MET A 741 -4.94 -8.73 -14.91
C MET A 741 -4.88 -8.34 -16.40
N THR A 742 -3.68 -8.37 -16.96
CA THR A 742 -3.46 -8.26 -18.40
C THR A 742 -3.96 -9.52 -19.13
N SER A 743 -4.21 -9.41 -20.43
CA SER A 743 -4.57 -10.57 -21.25
C SER A 743 -3.50 -11.67 -21.21
N SER A 744 -2.22 -11.29 -21.19
CA SER A 744 -1.07 -12.19 -21.06
C SER A 744 -0.98 -12.85 -19.69
N GLU A 745 -1.34 -12.15 -18.61
CA GLU A 745 -1.44 -12.75 -17.27
C GLU A 745 -2.57 -13.79 -17.20
N ILE A 746 -3.72 -13.50 -17.82
CA ILE A 746 -4.86 -14.43 -17.91
C ILE A 746 -4.50 -15.67 -18.73
N GLU A 747 -3.81 -15.50 -19.86
CA GLU A 747 -3.31 -16.61 -20.66
C GLU A 747 -2.28 -17.45 -19.87
N SER A 748 -1.29 -16.78 -19.26
CA SER A 748 -0.23 -17.43 -18.49
C SER A 748 -0.77 -18.25 -17.32
N VAL A 749 -1.76 -17.74 -16.57
CA VAL A 749 -2.31 -18.50 -15.44
C VAL A 749 -3.12 -19.72 -15.89
N LYS A 750 -3.83 -19.65 -17.02
CA LYS A 750 -4.52 -20.81 -17.61
C LYS A 750 -3.54 -21.94 -17.90
N ILE A 751 -2.41 -21.60 -18.54
CA ILE A 751 -1.35 -22.55 -18.85
C ILE A 751 -0.68 -23.08 -17.58
N ASN A 752 -0.32 -22.21 -16.64
CA ASN A 752 0.30 -22.62 -15.38
C ASN A 752 -0.62 -23.48 -14.51
N LEU A 753 -1.93 -23.26 -14.54
CA LEU A 753 -2.91 -24.13 -13.88
C LEU A 753 -2.95 -25.53 -14.52
N SER A 754 -2.97 -25.61 -15.86
CA SER A 754 -2.88 -26.87 -16.58
C SER A 754 -1.59 -27.61 -16.25
N LEU A 755 -0.45 -26.91 -16.17
CA LEU A 755 0.83 -27.47 -15.73
C LEU A 755 0.79 -27.93 -14.27
N LEU A 756 0.15 -27.17 -13.36
CA LEU A 756 0.01 -27.55 -11.95
C LEU A 756 -0.81 -28.84 -11.79
N LYS A 757 -1.88 -29.01 -12.57
CA LYS A 757 -2.68 -30.25 -12.59
C LYS A 757 -1.84 -31.45 -13.06
N VAL A 758 -1.06 -31.28 -14.13
CA VAL A 758 -0.13 -32.31 -14.64
C VAL A 758 0.91 -32.68 -13.58
N VAL A 759 1.52 -31.68 -12.93
CA VAL A 759 2.52 -31.90 -11.87
C VAL A 759 1.92 -32.58 -10.65
N SER A 760 0.70 -32.20 -10.26
CA SER A 760 -0.01 -32.81 -9.12
C SER A 760 -0.29 -34.29 -9.38
N PHE A 761 -0.68 -34.64 -10.61
CA PHE A 761 -0.84 -36.04 -11.05
C PHE A 761 0.50 -36.80 -11.04
N LEU A 762 1.58 -36.21 -11.57
CA LEU A 762 2.93 -36.81 -11.53
C LEU A 762 3.42 -37.05 -10.10
N ASN A 763 3.02 -36.18 -9.17
CA ASN A 763 3.33 -36.28 -7.75
C ASN A 763 2.44 -37.30 -6.99
N GLY A 764 1.52 -37.98 -7.70
CA GLY A 764 0.69 -39.06 -7.15
C GLY A 764 -0.64 -38.61 -6.53
N SER A 765 -1.07 -37.37 -6.76
CA SER A 765 -2.39 -36.89 -6.29
C SER A 765 -3.53 -37.65 -6.98
N LYS A 766 -4.56 -37.99 -6.21
CA LYS A 766 -5.81 -38.58 -6.71
C LYS A 766 -6.85 -37.54 -7.14
N SER A 767 -6.58 -36.25 -6.91
CA SER A 767 -7.52 -35.15 -7.21
C SER A 767 -7.63 -34.80 -8.70
N VAL A 768 -6.75 -35.35 -9.55
CA VAL A 768 -6.71 -35.08 -10.99
C VAL A 768 -6.82 -36.40 -11.75
N ALA A 769 -7.82 -36.52 -12.63
CA ALA A 769 -8.03 -37.72 -13.42
C ALA A 769 -7.07 -37.78 -14.62
N SER A 770 -6.79 -38.99 -15.13
CA SER A 770 -5.90 -39.16 -16.29
C SER A 770 -6.44 -38.49 -17.56
N GLU A 771 -7.76 -38.39 -17.72
CA GLU A 771 -8.42 -37.71 -18.84
C GLU A 771 -8.20 -36.18 -18.78
N GLU A 772 -8.27 -35.62 -17.57
CA GLU A 772 -8.00 -34.19 -17.34
C GLU A 772 -6.55 -33.83 -17.65
N VAL A 773 -5.60 -34.72 -17.32
CA VAL A 773 -4.18 -34.56 -17.65
C VAL A 773 -3.98 -34.52 -19.17
N ASP A 774 -4.66 -35.39 -19.92
CA ASP A 774 -4.57 -35.43 -21.37
C ASP A 774 -5.11 -34.14 -22.02
N SER A 775 -6.25 -33.63 -21.52
CA SER A 775 -6.80 -32.33 -21.90
C SER A 775 -5.83 -31.18 -21.58
N CYS A 776 -5.24 -31.17 -20.38
CA CYS A 776 -4.28 -30.13 -19.97
C CYS A 776 -3.06 -30.11 -20.88
N LEU A 777 -2.49 -31.28 -21.21
CA LEU A 777 -1.34 -31.37 -22.10
C LEU A 777 -1.69 -30.94 -23.54
N THR A 778 -2.91 -31.22 -24.00
CA THR A 778 -3.37 -30.79 -25.34
C THR A 778 -3.47 -29.27 -25.43
N GLN A 779 -4.01 -28.62 -24.40
CA GLN A 779 -4.03 -27.17 -24.30
C GLN A 779 -2.62 -26.56 -24.30
N VAL A 780 -1.66 -27.18 -23.61
CA VAL A 780 -0.25 -26.73 -23.61
C VAL A 780 0.38 -26.89 -24.99
N GLU A 781 0.11 -27.98 -25.72
CA GLU A 781 0.60 -28.19 -27.10
C GLU A 781 0.01 -27.17 -28.09
N GLU A 782 -1.28 -26.84 -27.97
CA GLU A 782 -1.93 -25.81 -28.76
C GLU A 782 -1.35 -24.42 -28.48
N TRP A 783 -1.14 -24.11 -27.19
CA TRP A 783 -0.50 -22.87 -26.77
C TRP A 783 0.92 -22.73 -27.34
N LEU A 784 1.75 -23.77 -27.23
CA LEU A 784 3.09 -23.77 -27.83
C LEU A 784 3.04 -23.53 -29.35
N ARG A 785 2.13 -24.20 -30.06
CA ARG A 785 1.94 -24.01 -31.51
C ARG A 785 1.55 -22.57 -31.85
N SER A 786 0.65 -21.97 -31.06
CA SER A 786 0.28 -20.55 -31.21
C SER A 786 1.50 -19.66 -31.00
N LYS A 787 2.24 -19.84 -29.90
CA LYS A 787 3.41 -19.00 -29.59
C LYS A 787 4.55 -19.17 -30.59
N THR A 788 4.77 -20.36 -31.15
CA THR A 788 5.72 -20.55 -32.26
C THR A 788 5.35 -19.67 -33.45
N LYS A 789 4.07 -19.58 -33.81
CA LYS A 789 3.59 -18.74 -34.91
C LYS A 789 3.67 -17.25 -34.57
N ASP A 790 3.28 -16.86 -33.36
CA ASP A 790 3.24 -15.46 -32.93
C ASP A 790 4.63 -14.83 -32.79
N LEU A 791 5.63 -15.64 -32.44
CA LEU A 791 7.03 -15.23 -32.24
C LEU A 791 7.93 -15.49 -33.46
N ASP A 792 7.39 -16.04 -34.54
CA ASP A 792 8.13 -16.25 -35.77
C ASP A 792 8.47 -14.91 -36.42
N LEU A 793 9.71 -14.79 -36.89
CA LEU A 793 10.20 -13.59 -37.57
C LEU A 793 9.76 -13.54 -39.03
N ASN A 794 9.56 -14.69 -39.71
CA ASN A 794 9.08 -14.76 -41.11
C ASN A 794 9.76 -13.77 -42.10
N GLY A 795 11.04 -13.43 -41.90
CA GLY A 795 11.77 -12.45 -42.72
C GLY A 795 11.52 -10.97 -42.38
N GLN A 796 10.70 -10.66 -41.36
CA GLN A 796 10.54 -9.34 -40.76
C GLN A 796 11.64 -9.07 -39.72
N LYS A 797 11.92 -7.79 -39.42
CA LYS A 797 12.87 -7.41 -38.35
C LYS A 797 12.39 -7.87 -36.96
N ILE A 798 11.08 -7.92 -36.71
CA ILE A 798 10.46 -8.32 -35.44
C ILE A 798 9.22 -9.17 -35.68
N SER A 799 8.83 -10.02 -34.72
CA SER A 799 7.66 -10.91 -34.83
C SER A 799 6.31 -10.18 -34.72
N LEU A 800 5.22 -10.90 -35.03
CA LEU A 800 3.85 -10.39 -34.89
C LEU A 800 3.48 -10.03 -33.44
N LEU A 801 3.95 -10.80 -32.45
CA LEU A 801 3.70 -10.51 -31.04
C LEU A 801 4.40 -9.21 -30.64
N VAL A 802 5.68 -9.09 -30.96
CA VAL A 802 6.50 -7.94 -30.59
C VAL A 802 6.08 -6.67 -31.33
N SER A 803 5.68 -6.78 -32.60
CA SER A 803 5.23 -5.61 -33.39
C SER A 803 3.93 -4.99 -32.87
N LYS A 804 3.10 -5.73 -32.14
CA LYS A 804 1.89 -5.19 -31.48
C LYS A 804 2.19 -4.41 -30.21
N SER A 805 3.37 -4.60 -29.62
CA SER A 805 3.74 -4.04 -28.32
C SER A 805 4.95 -3.11 -28.36
N ALA A 806 5.81 -3.21 -29.38
CA ALA A 806 7.01 -2.39 -29.54
C ALA A 806 6.68 -0.98 -30.03
N VAL A 807 7.52 -0.02 -29.66
CA VAL A 807 7.46 1.35 -30.17
C VAL A 807 8.19 1.45 -31.51
N SER A 808 7.59 2.12 -32.49
CA SER A 808 8.23 2.47 -33.77
C SER A 808 8.93 3.83 -33.63
N LEU A 809 10.25 3.87 -33.79
CA LEU A 809 11.04 5.10 -33.59
C LEU A 809 11.19 5.92 -34.88
N GLN A 810 11.13 5.27 -36.03
CA GLN A 810 11.09 5.89 -37.37
C GLN A 810 9.84 5.42 -38.12
N ARG A 811 9.55 6.00 -39.29
CA ARG A 811 8.54 5.47 -40.23
C ARG A 811 8.97 4.08 -40.74
N HIS A 812 8.68 3.07 -39.93
CA HIS A 812 8.77 1.63 -40.19
C HIS A 812 10.16 0.96 -40.25
N GLU A 813 11.24 1.60 -39.78
CA GLU A 813 12.61 1.03 -39.91
C GLU A 813 13.24 0.52 -38.61
N SER A 814 13.06 1.20 -37.48
CA SER A 814 13.65 0.85 -36.17
C SER A 814 12.58 0.74 -35.06
N SER A 815 12.77 -0.22 -34.14
CA SER A 815 11.81 -0.51 -33.08
C SER A 815 12.50 -0.74 -31.74
N ALA A 816 11.86 -0.29 -30.66
CA ALA A 816 12.32 -0.50 -29.29
C ALA A 816 11.25 -1.25 -28.45
N PRO A 817 11.67 -1.99 -27.40
CA PRO A 817 10.73 -2.67 -26.53
C PRO A 817 9.89 -1.68 -25.71
N THR A 818 8.76 -2.16 -25.21
CA THR A 818 7.97 -1.49 -24.18
C THR A 818 7.80 -2.44 -23.00
N TRP A 819 7.13 -1.96 -21.94
CA TRP A 819 6.75 -2.80 -20.82
C TRP A 819 5.91 -4.01 -21.23
N ARG A 820 5.02 -3.86 -22.23
CA ARG A 820 4.18 -4.95 -22.73
C ARG A 820 5.04 -6.00 -23.43
N SER A 821 5.98 -5.56 -24.26
CA SER A 821 6.94 -6.47 -24.91
C SER A 821 7.70 -7.32 -23.88
N PHE A 822 8.27 -6.70 -22.84
CA PHE A 822 8.97 -7.45 -21.80
C PHE A 822 8.02 -8.35 -21.00
N HIS A 823 6.89 -7.81 -20.56
CA HIS A 823 5.91 -8.52 -19.74
C HIS A 823 5.42 -9.80 -20.42
N ASP A 824 5.05 -9.71 -21.70
CA ASP A 824 4.57 -10.85 -22.49
C ASP A 824 5.67 -11.91 -22.65
N LEU A 825 6.89 -11.49 -23.02
CA LEU A 825 8.01 -12.41 -23.21
C LEU A 825 8.42 -13.10 -21.90
N TYR A 826 8.51 -12.37 -20.78
CA TYR A 826 8.86 -12.96 -19.48
C TYR A 826 7.80 -13.94 -18.96
N LEU A 827 6.50 -13.66 -19.16
CA LEU A 827 5.42 -14.58 -18.77
C LEU A 827 5.44 -15.88 -19.59
N ILE A 828 5.74 -15.79 -20.89
CA ILE A 828 5.93 -16.97 -21.73
C ILE A 828 7.16 -17.75 -21.24
N VAL A 829 8.30 -17.08 -21.02
CA VAL A 829 9.52 -17.72 -20.52
C VAL A 829 9.31 -18.39 -19.15
N GLU A 830 8.58 -17.77 -18.23
CA GLU A 830 8.25 -18.38 -16.93
C GLU A 830 7.50 -19.71 -17.12
N SER A 831 6.51 -19.74 -18.01
CA SER A 831 5.72 -20.95 -18.32
C SER A 831 6.56 -22.02 -19.03
N LEU A 832 7.43 -21.62 -19.97
CA LEU A 832 8.38 -22.53 -20.63
C LEU A 832 9.37 -23.14 -19.65
N LYS A 833 9.82 -22.38 -18.65
CA LYS A 833 10.72 -22.86 -17.59
C LYS A 833 10.04 -23.93 -16.73
N ALA A 834 8.77 -23.73 -16.36
CA ALA A 834 8.00 -24.78 -15.69
C ALA A 834 7.90 -26.04 -16.56
N LEU A 835 7.61 -25.90 -17.85
CA LEU A 835 7.51 -27.02 -18.78
C LEU A 835 8.85 -27.76 -18.99
N SER A 836 9.96 -27.04 -19.06
CA SER A 836 11.33 -27.60 -19.07
C SER A 836 11.59 -28.49 -17.84
N LEU A 837 11.24 -27.99 -16.64
CA LEU A 837 11.35 -28.76 -15.41
C LEU A 837 10.45 -30.00 -15.40
N ILE A 838 9.20 -29.87 -15.87
CA ILE A 838 8.23 -30.99 -15.96
C ILE A 838 8.77 -32.08 -16.88
N THR A 839 9.20 -31.72 -18.09
CA THR A 839 9.73 -32.68 -19.07
C THR A 839 11.02 -33.36 -18.57
N SER A 840 11.88 -32.62 -17.87
CA SER A 840 13.07 -33.16 -17.20
C SER A 840 12.72 -34.17 -16.09
N ILE A 841 11.74 -33.85 -15.23
CA ILE A 841 11.27 -34.74 -14.16
C ILE A 841 10.60 -35.99 -14.74
N ALA A 842 9.71 -35.83 -15.72
CA ALA A 842 8.97 -36.93 -16.35
C ALA A 842 9.90 -37.89 -17.13
N SER A 843 11.04 -37.40 -17.63
CA SER A 843 12.05 -38.22 -18.31
C SER A 843 12.89 -39.08 -17.35
N LYS A 844 12.99 -38.73 -16.06
CA LYS A 844 13.75 -39.50 -15.07
C LYS A 844 12.97 -40.74 -14.64
N LYS A 845 13.57 -41.94 -14.80
CA LYS A 845 12.98 -43.21 -14.35
C LYS A 845 12.89 -43.26 -12.81
N THR A 846 11.78 -42.82 -12.23
CA THR A 846 11.44 -43.08 -10.83
C THR A 846 10.31 -44.10 -10.74
N SER A 847 10.47 -45.10 -9.87
CA SER A 847 9.68 -46.35 -9.87
C SER A 847 8.28 -46.25 -9.24
N LYS A 848 7.86 -45.06 -8.78
CA LYS A 848 6.61 -44.87 -8.02
C LYS A 848 5.68 -43.76 -8.53
N ALA A 849 6.04 -43.01 -9.58
CA ALA A 849 5.24 -41.89 -10.11
C ALA A 849 4.34 -42.32 -11.29
N ALA A 850 3.20 -41.63 -11.46
CA ALA A 850 2.35 -41.78 -12.65
C ALA A 850 3.14 -41.40 -13.91
N LYS A 851 2.93 -42.11 -15.03
CA LYS A 851 3.76 -41.97 -16.24
C LYS A 851 3.02 -41.25 -17.35
N LEU A 852 3.67 -40.26 -17.95
CA LEU A 852 3.22 -39.61 -19.19
C LEU A 852 3.81 -40.31 -20.42
N PRO A 853 3.16 -40.25 -21.60
CA PRO A 853 3.67 -40.84 -22.83
C PRO A 853 5.02 -40.24 -23.26
N LYS A 854 6.03 -41.08 -23.50
CA LYS A 854 7.41 -40.64 -23.81
C LYS A 854 7.50 -39.78 -25.07
N ASP A 855 6.83 -40.19 -26.14
CA ASP A 855 6.83 -39.46 -27.42
C ASP A 855 6.21 -38.05 -27.26
N ARG A 856 5.25 -37.92 -26.34
CA ARG A 856 4.62 -36.64 -26.02
C ARG A 856 5.55 -35.73 -25.23
N ILE A 857 6.25 -36.27 -24.21
CA ILE A 857 7.26 -35.52 -23.44
C ILE A 857 8.37 -34.99 -24.37
N GLN A 858 8.83 -35.82 -25.31
CA GLN A 858 9.88 -35.41 -26.25
C GLN A 858 9.41 -34.27 -27.16
N ARG A 859 8.21 -34.39 -27.77
CA ARG A 859 7.63 -33.32 -28.58
C ARG A 859 7.46 -32.01 -27.80
N LEU A 860 6.95 -32.10 -26.56
CA LEU A 860 6.83 -30.94 -25.67
C LEU A 860 8.18 -30.29 -25.40
N ALA A 861 9.22 -31.07 -25.11
CA ALA A 861 10.57 -30.55 -24.86
C ALA A 861 11.18 -29.88 -26.10
N GLU A 862 10.97 -30.43 -27.29
CA GLU A 862 11.41 -29.86 -28.57
C GLU A 862 10.69 -28.53 -28.87
N SER A 863 9.35 -28.51 -28.79
CA SER A 863 8.57 -27.28 -28.98
C SER A 863 8.88 -26.21 -27.92
N THR A 864 9.13 -26.60 -26.66
CA THR A 864 9.55 -25.66 -25.60
C THR A 864 10.85 -24.96 -25.97
N ARG A 865 11.86 -25.71 -26.43
CA ARG A 865 13.14 -25.15 -26.88
C ARG A 865 12.98 -24.27 -28.10
N GLN A 866 12.14 -24.67 -29.06
CA GLN A 866 11.87 -23.87 -30.25
C GLN A 866 11.28 -22.49 -29.90
N VAL A 867 10.22 -22.44 -29.08
CA VAL A 867 9.61 -21.17 -28.65
C VAL A 867 10.61 -20.32 -27.87
N TYR A 868 11.40 -20.93 -26.98
CA TYR A 868 12.43 -20.22 -26.22
C TYR A 868 13.51 -19.60 -27.12
N GLU A 869 14.00 -20.31 -28.14
CA GLU A 869 14.94 -19.73 -29.11
C GLU A 869 14.30 -18.62 -29.96
N SER A 870 13.01 -18.74 -30.32
CA SER A 870 12.29 -17.64 -30.99
C SER A 870 12.22 -16.38 -30.12
N ILE A 871 12.01 -16.49 -28.81
CA ILE A 871 12.05 -15.36 -27.88
C ILE A 871 13.44 -14.70 -27.88
N ARG A 872 14.50 -15.52 -27.79
CA ARG A 872 15.88 -15.01 -27.83
C ARG A 872 16.21 -14.36 -29.16
N ALA A 873 15.70 -14.89 -30.28
CA ALA A 873 15.88 -14.30 -31.61
C ALA A 873 15.22 -12.91 -31.69
N ASN A 874 13.99 -12.76 -31.19
CA ASN A 874 13.30 -11.47 -31.11
C ASN A 874 14.05 -10.47 -30.23
N ALA A 875 14.55 -10.89 -29.05
CA ALA A 875 15.33 -10.03 -28.17
C ALA A 875 16.62 -9.53 -28.82
N ARG A 876 17.35 -10.40 -29.56
CA ARG A 876 18.54 -10.00 -30.33
C ARG A 876 18.19 -9.07 -31.48
N ALA A 877 17.06 -9.27 -32.14
CA ALA A 877 16.62 -8.43 -33.24
C ALA A 877 16.26 -7.01 -32.76
N LEU A 878 15.53 -6.90 -31.64
CA LEU A 878 15.28 -5.61 -30.98
C LEU A 878 16.58 -4.93 -30.56
N LYS A 879 17.52 -5.69 -29.96
CA LYS A 879 18.82 -5.13 -29.55
C LYS A 879 19.57 -4.56 -30.76
N SER A 880 19.63 -5.32 -31.86
CA SER A 880 20.25 -4.87 -33.09
C SER A 880 19.58 -3.61 -33.66
N ALA A 881 18.25 -3.52 -33.58
CA ALA A 881 17.49 -2.37 -34.10
C ALA A 881 17.73 -1.09 -33.30
N ILE A 882 17.99 -1.19 -31.99
CA ILE A 882 18.29 -0.04 -31.13
C ILE A 882 19.72 0.45 -31.37
N SER A 883 20.67 -0.47 -31.54
CA SER A 883 22.08 -0.11 -31.80
C SER A 883 22.36 0.29 -33.27
N GLU A 884 21.34 0.42 -34.14
CA GLU A 884 21.52 0.86 -35.54
C GLU A 884 22.06 2.31 -35.59
N PRO A 885 23.02 2.64 -36.49
CA PRO A 885 23.50 4.00 -36.66
C PRO A 885 22.34 4.96 -37.02
N GLY A 886 22.26 6.10 -36.32
CA GLY A 886 21.23 7.12 -36.57
C GLY A 886 19.98 7.04 -35.69
N VAL A 887 19.82 5.98 -34.88
CA VAL A 887 18.71 5.86 -33.92
C VAL A 887 18.74 6.98 -32.88
N LEU A 888 19.93 7.31 -32.34
CA LEU A 888 20.10 8.41 -31.39
C LEU A 888 19.62 9.76 -31.98
N GLY A 889 20.07 10.09 -33.19
CA GLY A 889 19.63 11.30 -33.89
C GLY A 889 18.13 11.30 -34.15
N SER A 890 17.56 10.14 -34.46
CA SER A 890 16.11 10.00 -34.67
C SER A 890 15.29 10.18 -33.40
N LEU A 891 15.82 9.76 -32.24
CA LEU A 891 15.19 10.01 -30.94
C LEU A 891 15.22 11.50 -30.58
N ILE A 892 16.33 12.18 -30.86
CA ILE A 892 16.45 13.63 -30.66
C ILE A 892 15.43 14.36 -31.57
N ASP A 893 15.38 13.99 -32.85
CA ASP A 893 14.41 14.53 -33.81
C ASP A 893 12.96 14.22 -33.40
N LEU A 894 12.69 13.04 -32.84
CA LEU A 894 11.37 12.66 -32.33
C LEU A 894 10.93 13.53 -31.14
N VAL A 895 11.87 13.87 -30.24
CA VAL A 895 11.58 14.72 -29.08
C VAL A 895 11.19 16.13 -29.52
N VAL A 896 12.01 16.72 -30.39
CA VAL A 896 11.88 18.10 -30.85
C VAL A 896 10.79 18.27 -31.92
N GLY A 897 10.80 17.42 -32.94
CA GLY A 897 9.98 17.54 -34.16
C GLY A 897 8.74 16.64 -34.22
N GLY A 898 8.58 15.69 -33.29
CA GLY A 898 7.44 14.76 -33.25
C GLY A 898 7.58 13.57 -34.21
N SER A 899 6.56 12.71 -34.26
CA SER A 899 6.59 11.42 -35.01
C SER A 899 6.32 11.54 -36.52
N GLY A 900 6.13 12.75 -37.05
CA GLY A 900 5.95 13.01 -38.49
C GLY A 900 4.57 12.65 -39.08
N ASP A 901 3.63 12.06 -38.34
CA ASP A 901 2.25 11.78 -38.81
C ASP A 901 1.31 12.98 -38.57
N GLY A 902 1.67 14.10 -39.19
CA GLY A 902 1.14 15.43 -38.94
C GLY A 902 2.18 16.24 -38.18
N GLU A 903 3.01 16.99 -38.92
CA GLU A 903 4.07 17.84 -38.36
C GLU A 903 3.51 18.70 -37.22
N ASP A 904 4.25 18.79 -36.12
CA ASP A 904 3.92 19.73 -35.05
C ASP A 904 3.90 21.15 -35.61
N GLY A 905 3.03 22.00 -35.06
CA GLY A 905 3.03 23.41 -35.38
C GLY A 905 4.45 23.98 -35.17
N THR A 906 4.90 24.82 -36.11
CA THR A 906 6.25 25.42 -36.09
C THR A 906 6.58 26.11 -34.76
N GLN A 907 5.55 26.59 -34.05
CA GLN A 907 5.65 27.23 -32.74
C GLN A 907 6.07 26.25 -31.63
N LEU A 908 5.45 25.07 -31.53
CA LEU A 908 5.80 24.10 -30.49
C LEU A 908 7.22 23.58 -30.70
N ARG A 909 7.59 23.30 -31.95
CA ARG A 909 8.95 22.88 -32.30
C ARG A 909 9.99 23.91 -31.87
N ALA A 910 9.79 25.18 -32.24
CA ALA A 910 10.69 26.26 -31.86
C ALA A 910 10.80 26.43 -30.33
N GLU A 911 9.69 26.26 -29.61
CA GLU A 911 9.69 26.35 -28.15
C GLU A 911 10.46 25.19 -27.51
N LEU A 912 10.29 23.96 -28.00
CA LEU A 912 11.05 22.79 -27.52
C LEU A 912 12.54 22.92 -27.84
N ASP A 913 12.89 23.36 -29.05
CA ASP A 913 14.28 23.65 -29.46
C ASP A 913 14.96 24.65 -28.51
N THR A 914 14.21 25.64 -28.03
CA THR A 914 14.75 26.67 -27.12
C THR A 914 14.74 26.21 -25.66
N THR A 915 13.86 25.29 -25.29
CA THR A 915 13.72 24.78 -23.92
C THR A 915 14.80 23.75 -23.58
N PHE A 916 15.19 22.92 -24.54
CA PHE A 916 16.17 21.87 -24.31
C PHE A 916 17.60 22.36 -24.49
N ASP A 917 18.48 21.90 -23.60
CA ASP A 917 19.91 21.91 -23.87
C ASP A 917 20.25 20.66 -24.68
N MET A 918 20.84 20.84 -25.87
CA MET A 918 21.08 19.73 -26.81
C MET A 918 21.99 18.65 -26.22
N ALA A 919 22.98 19.04 -25.40
CA ALA A 919 23.86 18.07 -24.74
C ALA A 919 23.09 17.22 -23.70
N ALA A 920 22.23 17.85 -22.89
CA ALA A 920 21.38 17.15 -21.94
C ALA A 920 20.35 16.23 -22.63
N LEU A 921 19.78 16.67 -23.75
CA LEU A 921 18.85 15.87 -24.55
C LEU A 921 19.52 14.65 -25.20
N GLU A 922 20.74 14.82 -25.72
CA GLU A 922 21.53 13.71 -26.26
C GLU A 922 21.86 12.69 -25.17
N MET A 923 22.27 13.13 -23.98
CA MET A 923 22.50 12.25 -22.83
C MET A 923 21.23 11.47 -22.44
N PHE A 924 20.08 12.14 -22.35
CA PHE A 924 18.80 11.47 -22.06
C PHE A 924 18.46 10.38 -23.08
N CYS A 925 18.58 10.68 -24.38
CA CYS A 925 18.29 9.71 -25.43
C CYS A 925 19.27 8.52 -25.39
N GLY A 926 20.55 8.78 -25.12
CA GLY A 926 21.57 7.75 -24.91
C GLY A 926 21.26 6.84 -23.72
N GLU A 927 20.97 7.42 -22.56
CA GLU A 927 20.60 6.66 -21.35
C GLU A 927 19.32 5.82 -21.56
N LEU A 928 18.35 6.31 -22.35
CA LEU A 928 17.16 5.55 -22.69
C LEU A 928 17.50 4.31 -23.54
N MET A 929 18.37 4.48 -24.54
CA MET A 929 18.85 3.36 -25.37
C MET A 929 19.59 2.32 -24.54
N GLU A 930 20.49 2.76 -23.65
CA GLU A 930 21.23 1.87 -22.73
C GLU A 930 20.26 1.08 -21.83
N SER A 931 19.23 1.74 -21.29
CA SER A 931 18.22 1.08 -20.45
C SER A 931 17.45 -0.03 -21.18
N TRP A 932 17.13 0.18 -22.46
CA TRP A 932 16.52 -0.88 -23.29
C TRP A 932 17.48 -2.05 -23.55
N GLU A 933 18.75 -1.76 -23.84
CA GLU A 933 19.76 -2.80 -24.04
C GLU A 933 19.94 -3.65 -22.79
N GLU A 934 19.99 -3.02 -21.62
CA GLU A 934 20.09 -3.72 -20.32
C GLU A 934 18.91 -4.66 -20.09
N GLY A 935 17.67 -4.21 -20.34
CA GLY A 935 16.48 -5.05 -20.22
C GLY A 935 16.50 -6.25 -21.17
N LEU A 936 16.94 -6.05 -22.42
CA LEU A 936 17.08 -7.11 -23.41
C LEU A 936 18.17 -8.12 -23.02
N ASP A 937 19.30 -7.64 -22.50
CA ASP A 937 20.38 -8.50 -21.98
C ASP A 937 19.90 -9.33 -20.79
N GLY A 938 19.08 -8.75 -19.92
CA GLY A 938 18.35 -9.46 -18.88
C GLY A 938 17.55 -10.65 -19.38
N LEU A 939 16.71 -10.42 -20.39
CA LEU A 939 15.89 -11.46 -21.00
C LEU A 939 16.76 -12.56 -21.63
N LEU A 940 17.86 -12.19 -22.28
CA LEU A 940 18.83 -13.11 -22.87
C LEU A 940 19.63 -13.93 -21.84
N ARG A 941 19.69 -13.51 -20.58
CA ARG A 941 20.35 -14.25 -19.48
C ARG A 941 19.46 -15.33 -18.86
N VAL A 942 18.14 -15.26 -19.03
CA VAL A 942 17.22 -16.25 -18.44
C VAL A 942 17.44 -17.64 -19.06
N SER A 943 17.64 -18.66 -18.22
CA SER A 943 17.80 -20.06 -18.62
C SER A 943 16.58 -20.92 -18.30
N LEU A 944 16.35 -21.97 -19.12
CA LEU A 944 15.30 -23.00 -18.94
C LEU A 944 15.70 -24.15 -18.04
#